data_AF-A0A2D9C8D5-F1
#
_entry.id   AF-A0A2D9C8D5-F1
#
_cell.length_a   1.000
_cell.length_b   1.000
_cell.length_c   1.000
_cell.angle_alpha   90.00
_cell.angle_beta   90.00
_cell.angle_gamma   90.00
#
_symmetry.space_group_name_H-M   'P 1'
#
loop_
_entity.id
_entity.type
_entity.pdbx_description
1 polymer ?
#
loop_
_entity_poly.entity_id
_entity_poly.type
_entity_poly.pdbx_seq_one_letter_code
_entity_poly.pdbx_strand_id
1 'polypeptide(L)'
;MALEYTTAPQVSIGEPIDSRHWNLLAESFNSRLLGGCGDPTFRTHFYFHSLFRGFRNPRDAFNFAAEDEWWKFYSHIEPLEYDYPQTSAGLPEGIRVSNPLGGFVFGNENANLYNEPDRINYDGSTGEGVLLHDALGAPVSDADHWEIGKYQRGVTDSAGTDLDQANAIVAAQHHLKIRFGGFEHKGYGGFLPSSSAIGLCEDGVVENYNIKFRKLSTQADCIYSSCPEGSGSGSCPNVSKGVYSWGISGKNYVLNHWDNTQTLLPLEDYIEGPYDGLNDNAFLRRQDGDQLSRTLNFYVNDFRGSDTNRALSDYFVEDYAFDFQRFFTRQYYLAPAYGVASGYGDGSLDAVYTQFDFNSDTAAGYGTTGGTDNYNIHSGFVCAGFIAIGDALTEAKTFTISVDGKDLASVTIDATATNKSAWFEFPKSGNVKIRCDKAMGASESAYCEISEILEMMPANEDAYIVLRMGSANTTADDGDGHDTASPKNISDALYRHGMIYNGARSAVRSEDTYINRNPIYMTARKVAHDRLRMVERASLKGYEVSGGKSILYYDRKARGVSGADIFGGIAPSETEIPSGNVKHNQKYVVSSGTSGITYNGSTVAVGSTFTGAKGEKTFTTTSGNEVVKEFDGIIETAGEAGFDNRWCMYMSTTTYKPAEGSAFKPNSYGDIMGHGVDRCTFYSQTWTDITSAEGKEMLQHVTLNGGKPLVRPENPSGYRYALGTHTPPAGTSGTLVADSNTGSCDAGGGIPSTESDCQGVVDHYKSCQIYVPDYQVESATITASGLVKVTMTGRLRRNDSAPSTVANSSAGWDSYLSTESGPRSDENAVIEYLRWDQGSGTNCTPRVGDTAPDAPNTGGANWTGFMYGSCLPRFYFTRLIPKVYEDNNNIYQTQDTRLITDEMAYLDLVLRAICEGFVDETSTNQLRRYLNNISGKYECYNKRLFDFTYENLFNAANSNRWPRLVPLSERIDNPKMFGPLPMVYTYAEHFNQIARAVNLLNKARLYLPVEVEWRRHDYEGNLPVNSVSGDGDCVNGAVWAEDMPTPSAMTLISTGAWQTETNTIVLNAYKRAKIDDLNGQCVIKTERRDIEYKIGFSHVADNALPDELKAL
;
A
#
# COMPACT_ATOMS: atom_id res chain seq x y z
N MET A 1 -1.43 6.84 20.95
CA MET A 1 -0.22 7.61 21.33
C MET A 1 -0.01 8.71 20.30
N ALA A 2 0.37 9.93 20.69
CA ALA A 2 0.76 10.98 19.75
C ALA A 2 2.26 10.86 19.46
N LEU A 3 2.63 11.04 18.19
CA LEU A 3 4.00 10.84 17.70
C LEU A 3 4.49 12.12 17.04
N GLU A 4 5.73 12.51 17.31
CA GLU A 4 6.38 13.63 16.65
C GLU A 4 7.14 13.13 15.42
N TYR A 5 6.69 13.56 14.24
CA TYR A 5 7.32 13.23 12.96
C TYR A 5 7.63 14.49 12.17
N THR A 6 8.57 14.36 11.24
CA THR A 6 8.84 15.41 10.26
C THR A 6 7.56 15.73 9.49
N THR A 7 7.24 17.02 9.39
CA THR A 7 6.05 17.51 8.69
C THR A 7 6.41 17.82 7.24
N ALA A 8 5.63 17.28 6.30
CA ALA A 8 5.79 17.59 4.89
C ALA A 8 5.28 19.02 4.60
N PRO A 9 6.04 19.84 3.84
CA PRO A 9 5.61 21.18 3.45
C PRO A 9 4.48 21.12 2.40
N GLN A 10 3.87 22.27 2.12
CA GLN A 10 2.99 22.46 0.96
C GLN A 10 3.59 23.53 0.04
N VAL A 11 3.28 23.45 -1.24
CA VAL A 11 3.77 24.33 -2.30
C VAL A 11 2.62 25.17 -2.85
N SER A 12 2.84 26.47 -3.08
CA SER A 12 1.82 27.37 -3.62
C SER A 12 1.61 27.14 -5.13
N ILE A 13 0.43 27.51 -5.65
CA ILE A 13 0.20 27.46 -7.10
C ILE A 13 1.16 28.44 -7.79
N GLY A 14 1.90 27.96 -8.80
CA GLY A 14 2.90 28.73 -9.55
C GLY A 14 4.28 28.81 -8.89
N GLU A 15 4.43 28.28 -7.68
CA GLU A 15 5.73 28.12 -7.03
C GLU A 15 6.41 26.83 -7.52
N PRO A 16 7.72 26.85 -7.84
CA PRO A 16 8.44 25.65 -8.22
C PRO A 16 8.59 24.69 -7.03
N ILE A 17 8.45 23.39 -7.29
CA ILE A 17 8.84 22.34 -6.34
C ILE A 17 10.36 22.23 -6.38
N ASP A 18 11.03 22.61 -5.29
CA ASP A 18 12.48 22.55 -5.17
C ASP A 18 12.96 21.36 -4.32
N SER A 19 14.28 21.19 -4.23
CA SER A 19 14.91 20.11 -3.46
C SER A 19 14.59 20.15 -1.98
N ARG A 20 14.35 21.33 -1.38
CA ARG A 20 13.98 21.48 0.03
C ARG A 20 12.58 20.92 0.27
N HIS A 21 11.63 21.25 -0.62
CA HIS A 21 10.28 20.69 -0.59
C HIS A 21 10.32 19.16 -0.69
N TRP A 22 11.04 18.62 -1.68
CA TRP A 22 11.16 17.18 -1.86
C TRP A 22 11.84 16.48 -0.67
N ASN A 23 12.98 16.99 -0.21
CA ASN A 23 13.75 16.36 0.86
C ASN A 23 12.96 16.32 2.18
N LEU A 24 12.17 17.35 2.49
CA LEU A 24 11.28 17.34 3.66
C LEU A 24 10.08 16.39 3.48
N LEU A 25 9.53 16.27 2.28
CA LEU A 25 8.50 15.26 1.99
C LEU A 25 9.09 13.85 2.18
N ALA A 26 10.25 13.56 1.59
CA ALA A 26 10.93 12.28 1.75
C ALA A 26 11.22 11.99 3.24
N GLU A 27 11.70 12.98 3.99
CA GLU A 27 11.98 12.82 5.43
C GLU A 27 10.71 12.57 6.25
N SER A 28 9.55 13.15 5.88
CA SER A 28 8.28 12.86 6.55
C SER A 28 7.86 11.38 6.45
N PHE A 29 8.14 10.73 5.32
CA PHE A 29 7.91 9.29 5.17
C PHE A 29 8.98 8.48 5.88
N ASN A 30 10.25 8.88 5.74
CA ASN A 30 11.38 8.18 6.34
C ASN A 30 11.32 8.18 7.88
N SER A 31 10.90 9.27 8.52
CA SER A 31 10.74 9.32 9.98
C SER A 31 9.69 8.32 10.49
N ARG A 32 8.67 8.02 9.68
CA ARG A 32 7.66 6.99 9.98
C ARG A 32 8.22 5.59 9.77
N LEU A 33 8.85 5.35 8.62
CA LEU A 33 9.49 4.06 8.30
C LEU A 33 10.51 3.64 9.36
N LEU A 34 11.39 4.56 9.75
CA LEU A 34 12.43 4.31 10.76
C LEU A 34 11.85 4.26 12.19
N GLY A 35 10.82 5.04 12.49
CA GLY A 35 10.21 5.09 13.82
C GLY A 35 9.43 3.83 14.21
N GLY A 36 9.08 2.95 13.28
CA GLY A 36 8.46 1.64 13.54
C GLY A 36 6.99 1.68 14.02
N CYS A 37 6.50 2.78 14.59
CA CYS A 37 5.11 2.90 15.02
C CYS A 37 4.11 2.78 13.86
N GLY A 38 3.07 1.97 14.07
CA GLY A 38 2.12 1.59 13.02
C GLY A 38 2.62 0.46 12.11
N ASP A 39 3.84 -0.05 12.32
CA ASP A 39 4.51 -1.12 11.59
C ASP A 39 4.60 -0.88 10.05
N PRO A 40 5.09 0.30 9.61
CA PRO A 40 4.99 0.71 8.21
C PRO A 40 5.79 -0.16 7.23
N THR A 41 6.98 -0.63 7.60
CA THR A 41 7.81 -1.49 6.74
C THR A 41 7.21 -2.88 6.60
N PHE A 42 6.76 -3.49 7.70
CA PHE A 42 6.00 -4.74 7.68
C PHE A 42 4.75 -4.62 6.79
N ARG A 43 3.97 -3.54 6.93
CA ARG A 43 2.76 -3.34 6.13
C ARG A 43 3.06 -3.18 4.65
N THR A 44 4.14 -2.48 4.31
CA THR A 44 4.60 -2.32 2.92
C THR A 44 5.03 -3.66 2.33
N HIS A 45 5.77 -4.49 3.08
CA HIS A 45 6.10 -5.85 2.66
C HIS A 45 4.88 -6.76 2.54
N PHE A 46 3.96 -6.72 3.52
CA PHE A 46 2.72 -7.48 3.47
C PHE A 46 1.90 -7.11 2.23
N TYR A 47 1.80 -5.82 1.91
CA TYR A 47 1.06 -5.33 0.75
C TYR A 47 1.53 -5.99 -0.55
N PHE A 48 2.84 -6.05 -0.81
CA PHE A 48 3.39 -6.76 -1.96
C PHE A 48 3.36 -8.29 -1.80
N HIS A 49 3.63 -8.82 -0.60
CA HIS A 49 3.54 -10.26 -0.38
C HIS A 49 2.14 -10.79 -0.67
N SER A 50 1.08 -10.04 -0.37
CA SER A 50 -0.30 -10.40 -0.73
C SER A 50 -0.52 -10.58 -2.23
N LEU A 51 0.32 -9.96 -3.08
CA LEU A 51 0.29 -10.10 -4.54
C LEU A 51 1.06 -11.33 -5.01
N PHE A 52 2.17 -11.68 -4.34
CA PHE A 52 3.11 -12.73 -4.77
C PHE A 52 3.05 -14.04 -3.96
N ARG A 53 2.34 -14.08 -2.83
CA ARG A 53 2.33 -15.23 -1.93
C ARG A 53 1.89 -16.52 -2.61
N GLY A 54 2.54 -17.62 -2.23
CA GLY A 54 2.21 -18.95 -2.72
C GLY A 54 2.30 -19.03 -4.24
N PHE A 55 3.35 -18.41 -4.81
CA PHE A 55 3.44 -18.15 -6.25
C PHE A 55 3.45 -19.41 -7.12
N ARG A 56 3.96 -20.52 -6.58
CA ARG A 56 4.12 -21.80 -7.29
C ARG A 56 3.27 -22.90 -6.66
N ASN A 57 2.71 -23.76 -7.49
CA ASN A 57 1.99 -24.95 -7.04
C ASN A 57 2.94 -25.97 -6.39
N PRO A 58 2.46 -26.75 -5.41
CA PRO A 58 3.23 -27.86 -4.85
C PRO A 58 3.53 -28.92 -5.92
N ARG A 59 4.63 -29.68 -5.74
CA ARG A 59 4.97 -30.80 -6.63
C ARG A 59 3.99 -31.96 -6.50
N ASP A 60 3.60 -32.21 -5.26
CA ASP A 60 2.73 -33.30 -4.82
C ASP A 60 2.13 -32.94 -3.45
N ALA A 61 1.32 -33.83 -2.89
CA ALA A 61 0.61 -33.59 -1.62
C ALA A 61 1.52 -33.38 -0.39
N PHE A 62 2.82 -33.66 -0.49
CA PHE A 62 3.78 -33.59 0.63
C PHE A 62 4.97 -32.67 0.35
N ASN A 63 5.10 -32.14 -0.87
CA ASN A 63 6.18 -31.27 -1.28
C ASN A 63 5.65 -29.90 -1.71
N PHE A 64 5.59 -28.99 -0.74
CA PHE A 64 5.06 -27.64 -0.92
C PHE A 64 6.17 -26.66 -1.30
N ALA A 65 5.88 -25.80 -2.27
CA ALA A 65 6.70 -24.63 -2.53
C ALA A 65 6.65 -23.70 -1.31
N ALA A 66 7.76 -23.01 -1.04
CA ALA A 66 7.74 -21.99 -0.01
C ALA A 66 6.80 -20.86 -0.42
N GLU A 67 5.99 -20.39 0.52
CA GLU A 67 5.03 -19.34 0.20
C GLU A 67 5.70 -18.01 -0.16
N ASP A 68 6.85 -17.78 0.44
CA ASP A 68 7.75 -16.65 0.21
C ASP A 68 8.84 -16.99 -0.82
N GLU A 69 8.69 -18.08 -1.60
CA GLU A 69 9.65 -18.48 -2.63
C GLU A 69 9.88 -17.37 -3.67
N TRP A 70 8.83 -16.59 -3.97
CA TRP A 70 8.97 -15.43 -4.84
C TRP A 70 10.02 -14.47 -4.29
N TRP A 71 9.92 -14.08 -3.03
CA TRP A 71 10.90 -13.20 -2.41
C TRP A 71 12.31 -13.79 -2.38
N LYS A 72 12.44 -15.10 -2.17
CA LYS A 72 13.73 -15.80 -2.05
C LYS A 72 14.49 -15.93 -3.36
N PHE A 73 13.79 -15.95 -4.49
CA PHE A 73 14.38 -16.32 -5.77
C PHE A 73 13.80 -15.51 -6.93
N TYR A 74 12.52 -15.69 -7.26
CA TYR A 74 11.91 -15.11 -8.47
C TYR A 74 11.93 -13.57 -8.49
N SER A 75 11.86 -12.94 -7.32
CA SER A 75 11.94 -11.49 -7.16
C SER A 75 13.27 -10.93 -7.65
N HIS A 76 14.33 -11.74 -7.75
CA HIS A 76 15.70 -11.34 -8.10
C HIS A 76 16.10 -11.69 -9.53
N ILE A 77 15.30 -12.50 -10.23
CA ILE A 77 15.61 -12.98 -11.58
C ILE A 77 15.29 -11.90 -12.61
N GLU A 78 16.29 -11.54 -13.42
CA GLU A 78 16.07 -10.74 -14.62
C GLU A 78 15.35 -11.54 -15.72
N PRO A 79 14.41 -10.94 -16.45
CA PRO A 79 13.44 -11.66 -17.29
C PRO A 79 14.07 -12.55 -18.37
N LEU A 80 15.14 -12.08 -19.02
CA LEU A 80 15.81 -12.83 -20.09
C LEU A 80 16.96 -13.73 -19.60
N GLU A 81 17.30 -13.69 -18.32
CA GLU A 81 18.41 -14.49 -17.78
C GLU A 81 17.96 -15.88 -17.34
N TYR A 82 16.67 -16.06 -17.01
CA TYR A 82 16.11 -17.34 -16.63
C TYR A 82 14.59 -17.38 -16.83
N ASP A 83 14.09 -18.28 -17.69
CA ASP A 83 12.65 -18.48 -17.89
C ASP A 83 11.99 -19.19 -16.68
N TYR A 84 10.83 -18.71 -16.22
CA TYR A 84 10.06 -19.42 -15.19
C TYR A 84 8.55 -19.17 -15.28
N PRO A 85 7.74 -20.12 -14.80
CA PRO A 85 8.09 -21.48 -14.36
C PRO A 85 8.54 -22.37 -15.53
N GLN A 86 9.15 -23.52 -15.21
CA GLN A 86 9.56 -24.52 -16.21
C GLN A 86 8.41 -25.48 -16.59
N THR A 87 7.34 -25.50 -15.79
CA THR A 87 6.10 -26.26 -16.02
C THR A 87 4.96 -25.28 -16.29
N SER A 88 4.03 -25.62 -17.17
CA SER A 88 2.85 -24.80 -17.47
C SER A 88 2.06 -24.39 -16.21
N ALA A 89 1.48 -23.20 -16.24
CA ALA A 89 0.65 -22.69 -15.15
C ALA A 89 -0.49 -23.65 -14.78
N GLY A 90 -0.86 -23.70 -13.51
CA GLY A 90 -1.92 -24.59 -13.00
C GLY A 90 -1.48 -26.05 -12.77
N LEU A 91 -0.40 -26.51 -13.40
CA LEU A 91 0.18 -27.84 -13.16
C LEU A 91 1.08 -27.86 -11.90
N PRO A 92 1.45 -29.05 -11.38
CA PRO A 92 2.44 -29.17 -10.30
C PRO A 92 3.76 -28.47 -10.66
N GLU A 93 4.36 -27.75 -9.72
CA GLU A 93 5.55 -26.89 -9.92
C GLU A 93 5.35 -25.69 -10.89
N GLY A 94 4.20 -25.56 -11.56
CA GLY A 94 3.84 -24.39 -12.36
C GLY A 94 3.36 -23.22 -11.50
N ILE A 95 3.10 -22.06 -12.13
CA ILE A 95 2.49 -20.91 -11.41
C ILE A 95 1.11 -21.31 -10.88
N ARG A 96 0.85 -20.92 -9.63
CA ARG A 96 -0.47 -21.05 -9.00
C ARG A 96 -1.43 -20.03 -9.63
N VAL A 97 -2.38 -20.49 -10.44
CA VAL A 97 -3.39 -19.60 -11.08
C VAL A 97 -4.39 -18.95 -10.12
N SER A 98 -4.44 -19.40 -8.85
CA SER A 98 -5.18 -18.72 -7.78
C SER A 98 -4.39 -17.60 -7.09
N ASN A 99 -3.10 -17.40 -7.43
CA ASN A 99 -2.35 -16.20 -7.06
C ASN A 99 -2.81 -15.00 -7.94
N PRO A 100 -2.81 -13.76 -7.41
CA PRO A 100 -3.19 -12.56 -8.16
C PRO A 100 -2.60 -12.39 -9.55
N LEU A 101 -1.26 -12.40 -9.66
CA LEU A 101 -0.59 -12.22 -10.93
C LEU A 101 -0.65 -13.48 -11.80
N GLY A 102 -0.63 -14.66 -11.17
CA GLY A 102 -0.83 -15.93 -11.89
C GLY A 102 -2.17 -16.00 -12.61
N GLY A 103 -3.26 -15.62 -11.93
CA GLY A 103 -4.59 -15.55 -12.52
C GLY A 103 -4.76 -14.40 -13.50
N PHE A 104 -4.11 -13.25 -13.26
CA PHE A 104 -4.10 -12.15 -14.24
C PHE A 104 -3.45 -12.60 -15.56
N VAL A 105 -2.26 -13.20 -15.55
CA VAL A 105 -1.55 -13.56 -16.78
C VAL A 105 -2.18 -14.78 -17.46
N PHE A 106 -2.33 -15.89 -16.74
CA PHE A 106 -2.70 -17.19 -17.31
C PHE A 106 -4.19 -17.53 -17.23
N GLY A 107 -4.98 -16.74 -16.52
CA GLY A 107 -6.38 -17.06 -16.26
C GLY A 107 -6.55 -18.16 -15.21
N ASN A 108 -7.80 -18.44 -14.86
CA ASN A 108 -8.24 -19.52 -14.00
C ASN A 108 -9.66 -19.94 -14.39
N GLU A 109 -9.77 -20.99 -15.20
CA GLU A 109 -11.04 -21.51 -15.71
C GLU A 109 -12.03 -21.87 -14.59
N ASN A 110 -11.53 -22.41 -13.47
CA ASN A 110 -12.38 -22.76 -12.31
C ASN A 110 -13.02 -21.54 -11.64
N ALA A 111 -12.48 -20.34 -11.90
CA ALA A 111 -12.99 -19.06 -11.41
C ALA A 111 -13.63 -18.22 -12.52
N ASN A 112 -13.90 -18.79 -13.71
CA ASN A 112 -14.35 -18.08 -14.91
C ASN A 112 -13.49 -16.86 -15.22
N LEU A 113 -12.18 -17.00 -15.07
CA LEU A 113 -11.20 -15.97 -15.38
C LEU A 113 -10.42 -16.37 -16.63
N TYR A 114 -10.62 -15.66 -17.73
CA TYR A 114 -9.81 -15.84 -18.94
C TYR A 114 -8.38 -15.32 -18.74
N ASN A 115 -7.42 -15.78 -19.54
CA ASN A 115 -6.04 -15.27 -19.52
C ASN A 115 -5.99 -13.82 -20.04
N GLU A 116 -4.87 -13.10 -19.85
CA GLU A 116 -4.79 -11.70 -20.31
C GLU A 116 -5.09 -11.51 -21.81
N PRO A 117 -4.43 -12.24 -22.73
CA PRO A 117 -4.72 -12.16 -24.16
C PRO A 117 -6.20 -12.32 -24.50
N ASP A 118 -6.86 -13.35 -23.97
CA ASP A 118 -8.26 -13.66 -24.27
C ASP A 118 -9.23 -12.58 -23.73
N ARG A 119 -8.80 -11.76 -22.77
CA ARG A 119 -9.59 -10.64 -22.25
C ARG A 119 -9.46 -9.36 -23.07
N ILE A 120 -8.39 -9.20 -23.84
CA ILE A 120 -8.06 -7.91 -24.49
C ILE A 120 -7.89 -8.02 -26.01
N ASN A 121 -7.46 -9.15 -26.54
CA ASN A 121 -7.37 -9.39 -27.98
C ASN A 121 -8.77 -9.57 -28.56
N TYR A 122 -8.92 -9.17 -29.83
CA TYR A 122 -10.18 -9.36 -30.53
C TYR A 122 -10.48 -10.83 -30.82
N ASP A 123 -11.68 -11.26 -30.46
CA ASP A 123 -12.26 -12.54 -30.86
C ASP A 123 -13.28 -12.32 -31.98
N GLY A 124 -12.94 -12.76 -33.19
CA GLY A 124 -13.81 -12.63 -34.36
C GLY A 124 -15.09 -13.48 -34.32
N SER A 125 -15.23 -14.39 -33.35
CA SER A 125 -16.43 -15.20 -33.17
C SER A 125 -17.48 -14.53 -32.29
N THR A 126 -17.05 -13.78 -31.27
CA THR A 126 -17.93 -13.04 -30.35
C THR A 126 -18.05 -11.56 -30.72
N GLY A 127 -17.07 -11.02 -31.46
CA GLY A 127 -16.98 -9.60 -31.76
C GLY A 127 -16.44 -8.75 -30.60
N GLU A 128 -15.93 -9.38 -29.55
CA GLU A 128 -15.43 -8.75 -28.33
C GLU A 128 -13.90 -8.52 -28.41
N GLY A 129 -13.38 -7.57 -27.62
CA GLY A 129 -11.95 -7.27 -27.52
C GLY A 129 -11.44 -6.21 -28.51
N VAL A 130 -10.14 -5.95 -28.50
CA VAL A 130 -9.52 -4.86 -29.27
C VAL A 130 -8.91 -5.38 -30.57
N LEU A 131 -9.52 -4.99 -31.70
CA LEU A 131 -9.03 -5.33 -33.04
C LEU A 131 -7.89 -4.40 -33.44
N LEU A 132 -6.70 -4.93 -33.73
CA LEU A 132 -5.58 -4.12 -34.24
C LEU A 132 -5.44 -4.20 -35.76
N HIS A 133 -5.57 -5.40 -36.32
CA HIS A 133 -5.43 -5.70 -37.74
C HIS A 133 -6.71 -6.38 -38.23
N ASP A 134 -7.12 -6.10 -39.46
CA ASP A 134 -8.23 -6.81 -40.08
C ASP A 134 -7.75 -8.11 -40.76
N ALA A 135 -8.61 -8.77 -41.53
CA ALA A 135 -8.25 -9.97 -42.27
C ALA A 135 -7.23 -9.73 -43.41
N LEU A 136 -7.00 -8.47 -43.81
CA LEU A 136 -6.06 -8.07 -44.85
C LEU A 136 -4.69 -7.68 -44.26
N GLY A 137 -4.62 -7.40 -42.96
CA GLY A 137 -3.39 -7.21 -42.19
C GLY A 137 -3.37 -5.87 -41.45
N ALA A 138 -2.16 -5.30 -41.29
CA ALA A 138 -2.00 -4.00 -40.66
C ALA A 138 -2.71 -2.90 -41.48
N PRO A 139 -3.46 -1.98 -40.84
CA PRO A 139 -4.13 -0.91 -41.56
C PRO A 139 -3.12 0.04 -42.21
N VAL A 140 -3.37 0.41 -43.47
CA VAL A 140 -2.47 1.27 -44.26
C VAL A 140 -3.16 2.53 -44.79
N SER A 141 -4.48 2.48 -45.02
CA SER A 141 -5.29 3.60 -45.50
C SER A 141 -6.14 4.21 -44.38
N ASP A 142 -6.55 5.47 -44.47
CA ASP A 142 -7.43 6.08 -43.46
C ASP A 142 -8.78 5.36 -43.38
N ALA A 143 -9.23 4.72 -44.46
CA ALA A 143 -10.42 3.85 -44.46
C ALA A 143 -10.20 2.59 -43.60
N ASP A 144 -9.05 1.93 -43.72
CA ASP A 144 -8.73 0.75 -42.89
C ASP A 144 -8.70 1.12 -41.40
N HIS A 145 -8.03 2.24 -41.07
CA HIS A 145 -7.97 2.75 -39.70
C HIS A 145 -9.37 3.10 -39.16
N TRP A 146 -10.21 3.68 -40.01
CA TRP A 146 -11.56 4.06 -39.64
C TRP A 146 -12.43 2.84 -39.30
N GLU A 147 -12.44 1.82 -40.17
CA GLU A 147 -13.20 0.57 -39.96
C GLU A 147 -12.71 -0.21 -38.74
N ILE A 148 -11.40 -0.39 -38.57
CA ILE A 148 -10.85 -1.04 -37.37
C ILE A 148 -11.21 -0.24 -36.12
N GLY A 149 -11.15 1.09 -36.17
CA GLY A 149 -11.56 1.96 -35.08
C GLY A 149 -13.03 1.74 -34.66
N LYS A 150 -13.93 1.39 -35.59
CA LYS A 150 -15.33 1.08 -35.26
C LYS A 150 -15.41 -0.13 -34.34
N TYR A 151 -14.67 -1.19 -34.65
CA TYR A 151 -14.59 -2.39 -33.81
C TYR A 151 -13.97 -2.12 -32.45
N GLN A 152 -12.92 -1.28 -32.37
CA GLN A 152 -12.30 -0.96 -31.08
C GLN A 152 -13.24 -0.18 -30.15
N ARG A 153 -14.03 0.75 -30.68
CA ARG A 153 -15.03 1.52 -29.91
C ARG A 153 -16.17 0.63 -29.42
N GLY A 154 -16.65 -0.25 -30.29
CA GLY A 154 -17.90 -0.96 -30.06
C GLY A 154 -19.09 0.02 -30.02
N VAL A 155 -20.10 -0.30 -29.21
CA VAL A 155 -21.39 0.39 -29.22
C VAL A 155 -21.97 0.51 -27.81
N THR A 156 -22.73 1.58 -27.57
CA THR A 156 -23.54 1.80 -26.37
C THR A 156 -24.97 2.10 -26.76
N ASP A 157 -25.92 1.84 -25.86
CA ASP A 157 -27.32 2.18 -26.09
C ASP A 157 -27.54 3.70 -26.28
N SER A 158 -28.71 4.08 -26.79
CA SER A 158 -29.04 5.49 -27.08
C SER A 158 -29.00 6.44 -25.87
N ALA A 159 -28.99 5.91 -24.64
CA ALA A 159 -28.84 6.70 -23.42
C ALA A 159 -27.40 6.77 -22.89
N GLY A 160 -26.47 5.99 -23.46
CA GLY A 160 -25.08 5.94 -22.99
C GLY A 160 -24.91 5.23 -21.65
N THR A 161 -25.81 4.32 -21.30
CA THR A 161 -25.88 3.64 -20.01
C THR A 161 -25.44 2.18 -20.04
N ASP A 162 -25.55 1.52 -21.20
CA ASP A 162 -25.10 0.15 -21.41
C ASP A 162 -23.74 0.13 -22.13
N LEU A 163 -22.69 -0.22 -21.39
CA LEU A 163 -21.31 -0.28 -21.88
C LEU A 163 -20.82 -1.70 -22.12
N ASP A 164 -21.69 -2.72 -22.06
CA ASP A 164 -21.26 -4.13 -22.15
C ASP A 164 -20.73 -4.50 -23.55
N GLN A 165 -21.11 -3.74 -24.59
CA GLN A 165 -20.62 -3.88 -25.96
C GLN A 165 -19.59 -2.80 -26.35
N ALA A 166 -19.05 -2.06 -25.37
CA ALA A 166 -18.01 -1.05 -25.57
C ALA A 166 -16.62 -1.69 -25.52
N ASN A 167 -16.17 -2.29 -26.62
CA ASN A 167 -14.99 -3.17 -26.69
C ASN A 167 -13.74 -2.65 -25.96
N ALA A 168 -13.26 -1.45 -26.26
CA ALA A 168 -12.08 -0.88 -25.59
C ALA A 168 -12.28 -0.69 -24.08
N ILE A 169 -13.47 -0.24 -23.66
CA ILE A 169 -13.81 0.01 -22.25
C ILE A 169 -13.90 -1.32 -21.48
N VAL A 170 -14.56 -2.32 -22.07
CA VAL A 170 -14.72 -3.65 -21.47
C VAL A 170 -13.36 -4.32 -21.30
N ALA A 171 -12.51 -4.26 -22.34
CA ALA A 171 -11.14 -4.78 -22.28
C ALA A 171 -10.30 -4.07 -21.21
N ALA A 172 -10.35 -2.72 -21.15
CA ALA A 172 -9.64 -1.92 -20.16
C ALA A 172 -10.05 -2.27 -18.72
N GLN A 173 -11.34 -2.52 -18.48
CA GLN A 173 -11.86 -2.72 -17.13
C GLN A 173 -11.91 -4.19 -16.70
N HIS A 174 -11.51 -5.14 -17.54
CA HIS A 174 -11.69 -6.56 -17.24
C HIS A 174 -10.91 -7.00 -15.99
N HIS A 175 -9.73 -6.43 -15.70
CA HIS A 175 -8.98 -6.76 -14.48
C HIS A 175 -9.72 -6.38 -13.19
N LEU A 176 -10.61 -5.38 -13.25
CA LEU A 176 -11.43 -4.98 -12.13
C LEU A 176 -12.44 -6.06 -11.71
N LYS A 177 -12.67 -7.10 -12.53
CA LYS A 177 -13.50 -8.26 -12.21
C LYS A 177 -12.74 -9.32 -11.42
N ILE A 178 -11.41 -9.25 -11.36
CA ILE A 178 -10.57 -10.25 -10.71
C ILE A 178 -10.62 -10.06 -9.18
N ARG A 179 -10.94 -11.14 -8.45
CA ARG A 179 -11.05 -11.14 -6.98
C ARG A 179 -10.36 -12.35 -6.39
N PHE A 180 -9.77 -12.15 -5.22
CA PHE A 180 -9.06 -13.18 -4.47
C PHE A 180 -9.53 -13.26 -3.02
N GLY A 181 -9.04 -14.27 -2.29
CA GLY A 181 -9.43 -14.58 -0.92
C GLY A 181 -9.07 -13.50 0.11
N GLY A 182 -9.22 -13.84 1.39
CA GLY A 182 -9.09 -12.86 2.50
C GLY A 182 -7.69 -12.27 2.72
N PHE A 183 -6.68 -12.72 1.97
CA PHE A 183 -5.27 -12.45 2.22
C PHE A 183 -4.46 -12.17 0.96
N GLU A 184 -4.91 -12.66 -0.20
CA GLU A 184 -4.39 -12.28 -1.51
C GLU A 184 -5.03 -10.97 -1.99
N HIS A 185 -4.25 -10.07 -2.59
CA HIS A 185 -4.74 -8.77 -3.09
C HIS A 185 -5.37 -7.88 -1.98
N LYS A 186 -4.74 -7.86 -0.79
CA LYS A 186 -5.23 -7.12 0.39
C LYS A 186 -4.15 -6.30 1.08
N GLY A 187 -4.55 -5.16 1.64
CA GLY A 187 -3.76 -4.48 2.67
C GLY A 187 -3.67 -5.32 3.95
N TYR A 188 -2.78 -4.96 4.88
CA TYR A 188 -2.74 -5.67 6.16
C TYR A 188 -4.05 -5.48 6.93
N GLY A 189 -4.71 -4.34 6.78
CA GLY A 189 -5.93 -4.02 7.50
C GLY A 189 -5.67 -3.36 8.85
N GLY A 190 -6.76 -3.13 9.56
CA GLY A 190 -6.76 -2.52 10.88
C GLY A 190 -8.09 -2.64 11.57
N PHE A 191 -8.30 -1.84 12.60
CA PHE A 191 -9.60 -1.67 13.26
C PHE A 191 -10.48 -0.75 12.43
N LEU A 192 -11.19 -1.35 11.48
CA LEU A 192 -12.00 -0.62 10.52
C LEU A 192 -13.44 -0.51 11.02
N PRO A 193 -14.13 0.61 10.74
CA PRO A 193 -15.48 0.80 11.21
C PRO A 193 -16.46 -0.15 10.49
N SER A 194 -17.45 -0.64 11.22
CA SER A 194 -18.52 -1.49 10.72
C SER A 194 -19.74 -1.32 11.61
N SER A 195 -20.92 -1.52 11.02
CA SER A 195 -22.17 -1.57 11.76
C SER A 195 -22.11 -2.70 12.79
N SER A 196 -22.56 -2.43 14.02
CA SER A 196 -22.77 -3.50 14.99
C SER A 196 -24.11 -4.17 14.72
N ALA A 197 -24.25 -5.45 15.07
CA ALA A 197 -25.54 -6.10 15.07
C ALA A 197 -26.49 -5.38 16.04
N ILE A 198 -27.69 -5.03 15.57
CA ILE A 198 -28.74 -4.36 16.36
C ILE A 198 -29.81 -5.33 16.87
N GLY A 199 -29.71 -6.60 16.50
CA GLY A 199 -30.64 -7.67 16.88
C GLY A 199 -30.60 -8.82 15.90
N LEU A 200 -31.56 -9.73 16.01
CA LEU A 200 -31.84 -10.76 15.01
C LEU A 200 -32.97 -10.29 14.09
N CYS A 201 -32.97 -10.77 12.85
CA CYS A 201 -34.09 -10.69 11.93
C CYS A 201 -35.27 -11.52 12.44
N GLU A 202 -36.45 -11.38 11.82
CA GLU A 202 -37.67 -12.11 12.20
C GLU A 202 -37.49 -13.63 12.17
N ASP A 203 -36.54 -14.14 11.37
CA ASP A 203 -36.18 -15.55 11.30
C ASP A 203 -35.45 -16.09 12.55
N GLY A 204 -34.96 -15.21 13.42
CA GLY A 204 -34.21 -15.55 14.63
C GLY A 204 -32.82 -16.15 14.37
N VAL A 205 -32.30 -16.09 13.15
CA VAL A 205 -31.02 -16.69 12.74
C VAL A 205 -30.07 -15.65 12.16
N VAL A 206 -30.56 -14.76 11.30
CA VAL A 206 -29.73 -13.74 10.66
C VAL A 206 -29.60 -12.53 11.60
N GLU A 207 -28.38 -12.04 11.79
CA GLU A 207 -28.16 -10.79 12.52
C GLU A 207 -28.54 -9.58 11.65
N ASN A 208 -29.28 -8.65 12.26
CA ASN A 208 -29.66 -7.40 11.62
C ASN A 208 -28.55 -6.35 11.81
N TYR A 209 -28.13 -5.76 10.70
CA TYR A 209 -27.13 -4.71 10.60
C TYR A 209 -27.72 -3.51 9.86
N ASN A 210 -27.34 -2.30 10.29
CA ASN A 210 -27.62 -1.05 9.58
C ASN A 210 -26.45 -0.72 8.64
N ILE A 211 -26.49 -1.13 7.38
CA ILE A 211 -25.42 -0.89 6.41
C ILE A 211 -25.53 0.56 5.90
N LYS A 212 -24.50 1.39 6.10
CA LYS A 212 -24.57 2.84 5.87
C LYS A 212 -23.72 3.26 4.67
N PHE A 213 -24.27 4.12 3.82
CA PHE A 213 -23.55 4.79 2.73
C PHE A 213 -23.93 6.28 2.67
N ARG A 214 -22.95 7.13 2.41
CA ARG A 214 -23.14 8.57 2.21
C ARG A 214 -22.93 8.93 0.76
N LYS A 215 -23.90 9.64 0.17
CA LYS A 215 -23.73 10.26 -1.14
C LYS A 215 -22.89 11.54 -1.00
N LEU A 216 -21.77 11.63 -1.70
CA LEU A 216 -20.79 12.71 -1.56
C LEU A 216 -21.32 14.06 -2.05
N SER A 217 -22.08 14.08 -3.15
CA SER A 217 -22.59 15.31 -3.76
C SER A 217 -23.66 16.02 -2.92
N THR A 218 -24.53 15.27 -2.24
CA THR A 218 -25.61 15.83 -1.41
C THR A 218 -25.36 15.73 0.09
N GLN A 219 -24.31 15.00 0.49
CA GLN A 219 -24.08 14.57 1.88
C GLN A 219 -25.27 13.84 2.52
N ALA A 220 -26.12 13.21 1.70
CA ALA A 220 -27.26 12.44 2.17
C ALA A 220 -26.82 11.02 2.58
N ASP A 221 -27.29 10.58 3.75
CA ASP A 221 -27.02 9.24 4.28
C ASP A 221 -28.13 8.27 3.89
N CYS A 222 -27.73 7.06 3.56
CA CYS A 222 -28.58 5.93 3.21
C CYS A 222 -28.23 4.75 4.11
N ILE A 223 -29.24 4.15 4.70
CA ILE A 223 -29.11 3.05 5.65
C ILE A 223 -29.91 1.89 5.08
N TYR A 224 -29.26 0.78 4.76
CA TYR A 224 -29.89 -0.47 4.34
C TYR A 224 -29.98 -1.43 5.53
N SER A 225 -31.03 -2.25 5.59
CA SER A 225 -31.11 -3.34 6.56
C SER A 225 -30.50 -4.61 5.98
N SER A 226 -29.85 -5.43 6.81
CA SER A 226 -29.38 -6.76 6.37
C SER A 226 -30.46 -7.85 6.37
N CYS A 227 -31.63 -7.58 6.95
CA CYS A 227 -32.70 -8.56 7.05
C CYS A 227 -33.47 -8.74 5.74
N PRO A 228 -33.91 -9.97 5.39
CA PRO A 228 -34.76 -10.22 4.22
C PRO A 228 -36.01 -9.34 4.16
N GLU A 229 -36.65 -9.14 5.31
CA GLU A 229 -37.86 -8.34 5.52
C GLU A 229 -37.58 -6.87 5.80
N GLY A 230 -36.31 -6.50 5.99
CA GLY A 230 -35.91 -5.18 6.43
C GLY A 230 -35.93 -4.15 5.30
N SER A 231 -36.64 -3.04 5.51
CA SER A 231 -36.51 -1.83 4.71
C SER A 231 -35.56 -0.84 5.38
N GLY A 232 -34.59 -0.33 4.62
CA GLY A 232 -33.72 0.75 5.02
C GLY A 232 -34.39 2.14 5.05
N SER A 233 -33.58 3.19 5.24
CA SER A 233 -33.98 4.60 5.21
C SER A 233 -33.05 5.44 4.34
N GLY A 234 -33.58 6.49 3.70
CA GLY A 234 -32.84 7.37 2.79
C GLY A 234 -33.51 7.47 1.41
N SER A 235 -32.83 8.11 0.46
CA SER A 235 -33.31 8.30 -0.93
C SER A 235 -32.49 7.51 -1.96
N CYS A 236 -31.67 6.56 -1.50
CA CYS A 236 -30.81 5.78 -2.38
C CYS A 236 -31.58 4.67 -3.13
N PRO A 237 -31.01 4.19 -4.27
CA PRO A 237 -31.58 3.08 -5.02
C PRO A 237 -31.83 1.86 -4.14
N ASN A 238 -33.02 1.26 -4.28
CA ASN A 238 -33.45 0.02 -3.61
C ASN A 238 -33.27 0.00 -2.08
N VAL A 239 -33.29 1.15 -1.40
CA VAL A 239 -33.14 1.21 0.06
C VAL A 239 -34.23 0.44 0.81
N SER A 240 -35.39 0.23 0.18
CA SER A 240 -36.49 -0.57 0.72
C SER A 240 -36.23 -2.08 0.72
N LYS A 241 -35.13 -2.55 0.13
CA LYS A 241 -34.82 -3.98 -0.01
C LYS A 241 -33.69 -4.40 0.93
N GLY A 242 -33.91 -5.49 1.66
CA GLY A 242 -32.90 -6.11 2.52
C GLY A 242 -31.65 -6.55 1.76
N VAL A 243 -30.47 -6.39 2.37
CA VAL A 243 -29.15 -6.70 1.78
C VAL A 243 -28.52 -7.89 2.51
N TYR A 244 -28.27 -9.01 1.83
CA TYR A 244 -27.63 -10.16 2.47
C TYR A 244 -26.10 -10.12 2.40
N SER A 245 -25.55 -9.38 1.44
CA SER A 245 -24.11 -9.17 1.32
C SER A 245 -23.82 -7.86 0.60
N TRP A 246 -22.72 -7.21 0.97
CA TRP A 246 -22.20 -6.06 0.25
C TRP A 246 -20.67 -6.11 0.20
N GLY A 247 -20.12 -5.43 -0.78
CA GLY A 247 -18.69 -5.30 -0.92
C GLY A 247 -18.32 -4.21 -1.92
N ILE A 248 -17.02 -4.03 -2.11
CA ILE A 248 -16.49 -3.13 -3.11
C ILE A 248 -16.17 -3.92 -4.38
N SER A 249 -16.65 -3.43 -5.51
CA SER A 249 -16.15 -3.79 -6.84
C SER A 249 -15.21 -2.71 -7.37
N GLY A 250 -14.68 -2.86 -8.58
CA GLY A 250 -13.69 -1.91 -9.12
C GLY A 250 -14.21 -0.48 -9.27
N LYS A 251 -15.51 -0.31 -9.57
CA LYS A 251 -16.15 1.00 -9.77
C LYS A 251 -17.38 1.26 -8.91
N ASN A 252 -17.93 0.24 -8.25
CA ASN A 252 -19.16 0.36 -7.47
C ASN A 252 -19.03 -0.33 -6.10
N TYR A 253 -19.71 0.17 -5.08
CA TYR A 253 -20.21 -0.73 -4.03
C TYR A 253 -21.33 -1.58 -4.59
N VAL A 254 -21.24 -2.87 -4.35
CA VAL A 254 -22.20 -3.86 -4.82
C VAL A 254 -22.97 -4.37 -3.62
N LEU A 255 -24.27 -4.13 -3.61
CA LEU A 255 -25.19 -4.60 -2.58
C LEU A 255 -26.08 -5.67 -3.21
N ASN A 256 -25.97 -6.90 -2.71
CA ASN A 256 -26.80 -8.00 -3.17
C ASN A 256 -28.01 -8.13 -2.23
N HIS A 257 -29.20 -8.08 -2.83
CA HIS A 257 -30.47 -8.11 -2.10
C HIS A 257 -31.06 -9.51 -2.03
N TRP A 258 -31.83 -9.78 -0.98
CA TRP A 258 -32.47 -11.10 -0.75
C TRP A 258 -33.47 -11.49 -1.86
N ASP A 259 -33.94 -10.53 -2.66
CA ASP A 259 -34.82 -10.76 -3.82
C ASP A 259 -34.04 -11.06 -5.13
N ASN A 260 -32.74 -11.35 -5.02
CA ASN A 260 -31.80 -11.56 -6.13
C ASN A 260 -31.56 -10.33 -7.03
N THR A 261 -32.03 -9.14 -6.62
CA THR A 261 -31.62 -7.90 -7.29
C THR A 261 -30.29 -7.39 -6.74
N GLN A 262 -29.63 -6.53 -7.51
CA GLN A 262 -28.38 -5.92 -7.13
C GLN A 262 -28.51 -4.39 -7.19
N THR A 263 -27.93 -3.72 -6.20
CA THR A 263 -27.73 -2.27 -6.24
C THR A 263 -26.26 -1.96 -6.41
N LEU A 264 -25.98 -1.14 -7.42
CA LEU A 264 -24.66 -0.60 -7.69
C LEU A 264 -24.63 0.85 -7.22
N LEU A 265 -23.78 1.16 -6.26
CA LEU A 265 -23.53 2.52 -5.81
C LEU A 265 -22.15 2.95 -6.33
N PRO A 266 -22.07 3.87 -7.31
CA PRO A 266 -20.78 4.28 -7.88
C PRO A 266 -19.82 4.83 -6.83
N LEU A 267 -18.55 4.41 -6.87
CA LEU A 267 -17.54 4.81 -5.88
C LEU A 267 -17.24 6.32 -5.93
N GLU A 268 -17.42 6.94 -7.09
CA GLU A 268 -17.28 8.39 -7.29
C GLU A 268 -18.35 9.19 -6.54
N ASP A 269 -19.52 8.59 -6.32
CA ASP A 269 -20.70 9.24 -5.76
C ASP A 269 -20.96 8.86 -4.31
N TYR A 270 -20.47 7.70 -3.86
CA TYR A 270 -20.79 7.12 -2.56
C TYR A 270 -19.56 6.72 -1.77
N ILE A 271 -19.58 6.92 -0.45
CA ILE A 271 -18.61 6.36 0.50
C ILE A 271 -19.35 5.52 1.55
N GLU A 272 -18.78 4.40 1.97
CA GLU A 272 -19.31 3.59 3.07
C GLU A 272 -19.20 4.35 4.41
N GLY A 273 -20.25 4.31 5.22
CA GLY A 273 -20.45 5.15 6.40
C GLY A 273 -21.45 6.30 6.17
N PRO A 274 -21.53 7.30 7.07
CA PRO A 274 -20.74 7.44 8.29
C PRO A 274 -21.13 6.39 9.33
N TYR A 275 -20.13 5.87 10.03
CA TYR A 275 -20.37 5.09 11.24
C TYR A 275 -20.44 6.02 12.45
N ASP A 276 -21.01 5.59 13.56
CA ASP A 276 -21.11 6.36 14.81
C ASP A 276 -20.76 5.53 16.05
N GLY A 277 -20.28 6.19 17.11
CA GLY A 277 -19.88 5.51 18.34
C GLY A 277 -21.06 5.02 19.19
N LEU A 278 -22.30 5.39 18.85
CA LEU A 278 -23.49 4.93 19.58
C LEU A 278 -23.84 3.50 19.16
N ASN A 279 -23.93 3.26 17.86
CA ASN A 279 -24.46 2.03 17.26
C ASN A 279 -23.37 1.17 16.60
N ASP A 280 -22.22 1.75 16.23
CA ASP A 280 -21.19 1.05 15.45
C ASP A 280 -19.94 0.79 16.29
N ASN A 281 -19.03 -0.04 15.78
CA ASN A 281 -17.76 -0.37 16.45
C ASN A 281 -16.65 -0.62 15.42
N ALA A 282 -15.42 -0.77 15.91
CA ALA A 282 -14.26 -1.08 15.08
C ALA A 282 -13.90 -2.56 15.19
N PHE A 283 -13.65 -3.21 14.05
CA PHE A 283 -13.28 -4.62 13.99
C PHE A 283 -12.08 -4.83 13.07
N LEU A 284 -11.28 -5.84 13.38
CA LEU A 284 -10.15 -6.25 12.55
C LEU A 284 -10.65 -6.76 11.20
N ARG A 285 -10.28 -6.02 10.15
CA ARG A 285 -10.67 -6.34 8.77
C ARG A 285 -9.54 -5.99 7.82
N ARG A 286 -9.49 -6.71 6.70
CA ARG A 286 -8.60 -6.45 5.56
C ARG A 286 -9.43 -5.84 4.43
N GLN A 287 -8.91 -4.81 3.78
CA GLN A 287 -9.53 -4.24 2.58
C GLN A 287 -8.79 -4.66 1.32
N ASP A 288 -9.49 -4.57 0.18
CA ASP A 288 -8.84 -4.69 -1.13
C ASP A 288 -7.70 -3.68 -1.23
N GLY A 289 -6.52 -4.08 -1.72
CA GLY A 289 -5.39 -3.16 -1.76
C GLY A 289 -5.26 -2.38 -3.06
N ASP A 290 -6.08 -2.66 -4.10
CA ASP A 290 -5.87 -2.18 -5.48
C ASP A 290 -4.48 -2.52 -6.05
N GLN A 291 -3.85 -3.60 -5.62
CA GLN A 291 -2.48 -3.95 -6.03
C GLN A 291 -2.36 -4.11 -7.55
N LEU A 292 -3.32 -4.79 -8.19
CA LEU A 292 -3.33 -4.96 -9.65
C LEU A 292 -3.52 -3.62 -10.36
N SER A 293 -4.51 -2.82 -9.97
CA SER A 293 -4.74 -1.50 -10.58
C SER A 293 -3.55 -0.56 -10.43
N ARG A 294 -2.85 -0.60 -9.30
CA ARG A 294 -1.60 0.15 -9.08
C ARG A 294 -0.44 -0.41 -9.90
N THR A 295 -0.37 -1.72 -10.09
CA THR A 295 0.62 -2.35 -10.99
C THR A 295 0.42 -1.87 -12.42
N LEU A 296 -0.82 -1.82 -12.92
CA LEU A 296 -1.12 -1.27 -14.24
C LEU A 296 -0.76 0.23 -14.31
N ASN A 297 -0.97 1.00 -13.24
CA ASN A 297 -0.54 2.39 -13.17
C ASN A 297 1.00 2.54 -13.26
N PHE A 298 1.76 1.67 -12.59
CA PHE A 298 3.22 1.66 -12.73
C PHE A 298 3.65 1.29 -14.14
N TYR A 299 2.95 0.34 -14.79
CA TYR A 299 3.25 -0.05 -16.16
C TYR A 299 3.06 1.13 -17.13
N VAL A 300 1.93 1.84 -17.04
CA VAL A 300 1.71 3.01 -17.90
C VAL A 300 2.65 4.18 -17.57
N ASN A 301 3.07 4.32 -16.31
CA ASN A 301 4.07 5.33 -15.90
C ASN A 301 5.40 5.13 -16.65
N ASP A 302 5.77 3.90 -17.01
CA ASP A 302 7.01 3.61 -17.74
C ASP A 302 7.00 4.07 -19.20
N PHE A 303 5.90 4.57 -19.76
CA PHE A 303 5.84 5.06 -21.14
C PHE A 303 6.36 6.49 -21.30
N ARG A 304 7.64 6.68 -20.94
CA ARG A 304 8.38 7.95 -20.93
C ARG A 304 9.72 7.87 -21.68
N GLY A 305 9.73 7.17 -22.82
CA GLY A 305 10.93 6.89 -23.61
C GLY A 305 11.76 5.73 -23.05
N SER A 306 12.67 5.17 -23.84
CA SER A 306 13.48 4.03 -23.40
C SER A 306 14.54 4.41 -22.37
N ASP A 307 15.12 3.43 -21.67
CA ASP A 307 16.21 3.68 -20.71
C ASP A 307 17.42 4.39 -21.35
N THR A 308 17.66 4.14 -22.65
CA THR A 308 18.69 4.85 -23.42
C THR A 308 18.35 6.33 -23.58
N ASN A 309 17.08 6.66 -23.89
CA ASN A 309 16.64 8.05 -24.02
C ASN A 309 16.70 8.78 -22.67
N ARG A 310 16.25 8.13 -21.60
CA ARG A 310 16.23 8.70 -20.24
C ARG A 310 17.64 9.05 -19.73
N ALA A 311 18.66 8.35 -20.20
CA ALA A 311 20.06 8.58 -19.85
C ALA A 311 20.69 9.79 -20.57
N LEU A 312 20.04 10.36 -21.59
CA LEU A 312 20.54 11.52 -22.33
C LEU A 312 20.57 12.77 -21.44
N SER A 313 21.58 13.62 -21.63
CA SER A 313 21.73 14.87 -20.87
C SER A 313 20.67 15.91 -21.20
N ASP A 314 20.15 15.89 -22.43
CA ASP A 314 19.13 16.77 -23.00
C ASP A 314 17.73 16.13 -23.07
N TYR A 315 17.52 15.03 -22.34
CA TYR A 315 16.21 14.39 -22.24
C TYR A 315 15.15 15.32 -21.62
N PHE A 316 14.08 15.55 -22.38
CA PHE A 316 12.83 16.15 -21.92
C PHE A 316 11.69 15.15 -22.11
N VAL A 317 10.79 15.06 -21.13
CA VAL A 317 9.74 14.03 -21.10
C VAL A 317 8.74 14.23 -22.25
N GLU A 318 8.51 15.47 -22.65
CA GLU A 318 7.56 15.89 -23.69
C GLU A 318 7.95 15.39 -25.09
N ASP A 319 9.24 15.14 -25.32
CA ASP A 319 9.76 14.69 -26.61
C ASP A 319 9.53 13.19 -26.84
N TYR A 320 9.37 12.40 -25.77
CA TYR A 320 9.34 10.94 -25.84
C TYR A 320 8.09 10.31 -25.25
N ALA A 321 7.52 10.87 -24.19
CA ALA A 321 6.45 10.23 -23.42
C ALA A 321 5.10 10.25 -24.15
N PHE A 322 4.24 9.31 -23.76
CA PHE A 322 2.83 9.35 -24.12
C PHE A 322 2.19 10.62 -23.56
N ASP A 323 1.37 11.30 -24.35
CA ASP A 323 0.74 12.58 -23.97
C ASP A 323 -0.43 12.38 -22.98
N PHE A 324 -0.10 12.07 -21.73
CA PHE A 324 -1.08 11.84 -20.68
C PHE A 324 -1.90 13.08 -20.34
N GLN A 325 -1.32 14.28 -20.40
CA GLN A 325 -2.07 15.53 -20.20
C GLN A 325 -3.24 15.62 -21.20
N ARG A 326 -2.96 15.46 -22.50
CA ARG A 326 -3.98 15.51 -23.55
C ARG A 326 -4.94 14.34 -23.45
N PHE A 327 -4.46 13.16 -23.07
CA PHE A 327 -5.29 11.96 -22.97
C PHE A 327 -6.38 12.11 -21.92
N PHE A 328 -6.02 12.53 -20.71
CA PHE A 328 -6.96 12.56 -19.60
C PHE A 328 -7.86 13.80 -19.53
N THR A 329 -7.59 14.84 -20.31
CA THR A 329 -8.34 16.11 -20.27
C THR A 329 -9.24 16.35 -21.49
N ARG A 330 -9.34 15.37 -22.40
CA ARG A 330 -10.07 15.51 -23.67
C ARG A 330 -10.99 14.32 -23.92
N GLN A 331 -11.86 14.47 -24.92
CA GLN A 331 -12.76 13.42 -25.39
C GLN A 331 -11.97 12.14 -25.70
N TYR A 332 -12.43 11.01 -25.18
CA TYR A 332 -11.86 9.71 -25.47
C TYR A 332 -12.30 9.25 -26.86
N TYR A 333 -11.37 9.12 -27.81
CA TYR A 333 -11.68 8.67 -29.18
C TYR A 333 -12.04 7.18 -29.30
N LEU A 334 -11.81 6.41 -28.23
CA LEU A 334 -12.26 5.01 -28.14
C LEU A 334 -13.56 4.86 -27.34
N ALA A 335 -14.23 5.97 -27.00
CA ALA A 335 -15.57 5.92 -26.43
C ALA A 335 -16.53 5.20 -27.40
N PRO A 336 -17.51 4.44 -26.89
CA PRO A 336 -18.42 3.66 -27.72
C PRO A 336 -19.25 4.55 -28.63
N ALA A 337 -19.57 4.02 -29.81
CA ALA A 337 -20.42 4.71 -30.77
C ALA A 337 -21.88 4.70 -30.33
N TYR A 338 -22.65 5.69 -30.81
CA TYR A 338 -24.10 5.68 -30.65
C TYR A 338 -24.71 4.43 -31.28
N GLY A 339 -25.57 3.75 -30.52
CA GLY A 339 -26.19 2.50 -30.91
C GLY A 339 -27.71 2.53 -30.88
N VAL A 340 -28.30 1.73 -31.76
CA VAL A 340 -29.74 1.41 -31.74
C VAL A 340 -29.92 -0.09 -31.48
N ALA A 341 -31.05 -0.46 -30.87
CA ALA A 341 -31.38 -1.87 -30.68
C ALA A 341 -31.36 -2.60 -32.02
N SER A 342 -30.65 -3.72 -32.06
CA SER A 342 -30.60 -4.54 -33.26
C SER A 342 -31.99 -5.10 -33.57
N GLY A 343 -32.24 -5.42 -34.84
CA GLY A 343 -33.50 -6.03 -35.27
C GLY A 343 -33.75 -7.43 -34.70
N TYR A 344 -32.80 -8.02 -33.97
CA TYR A 344 -32.82 -9.41 -33.51
C TYR A 344 -33.53 -9.62 -32.16
N GLY A 345 -33.75 -8.55 -31.38
CA GLY A 345 -34.52 -8.61 -30.13
C GLY A 345 -33.87 -9.41 -29.00
N ASP A 346 -32.55 -9.65 -29.10
CA ASP A 346 -31.73 -10.37 -28.11
C ASP A 346 -30.94 -9.42 -27.18
N GLY A 347 -31.13 -8.10 -27.32
CA GLY A 347 -30.39 -7.08 -26.57
C GLY A 347 -29.10 -6.61 -27.24
N SER A 348 -28.74 -7.16 -28.41
CA SER A 348 -27.61 -6.64 -29.19
C SER A 348 -27.90 -5.23 -29.74
N LEU A 349 -26.83 -4.46 -29.96
CA LEU A 349 -26.88 -3.09 -30.45
C LEU A 349 -26.14 -2.98 -31.79
N ASP A 350 -26.71 -2.23 -32.72
CA ASP A 350 -26.05 -1.87 -33.98
C ASP A 350 -25.48 -0.45 -33.86
N ALA A 351 -24.17 -0.31 -34.09
CA ALA A 351 -23.51 0.99 -34.11
C ALA A 351 -23.97 1.81 -35.32
N VAL A 352 -24.27 3.09 -35.11
CA VAL A 352 -24.71 4.00 -36.17
C VAL A 352 -23.59 4.98 -36.49
N TYR A 353 -23.04 4.86 -37.70
CA TYR A 353 -22.12 5.84 -38.27
C TYR A 353 -22.84 6.58 -39.40
N THR A 354 -23.18 7.85 -39.15
CA THR A 354 -23.99 8.62 -40.09
C THR A 354 -23.19 9.00 -41.34
N GLN A 355 -23.73 8.67 -42.51
CA GLN A 355 -23.14 8.94 -43.82
C GLN A 355 -23.82 10.13 -44.52
N PHE A 356 -23.02 11.02 -45.08
CA PHE A 356 -23.39 12.12 -45.96
C PHE A 356 -22.94 11.79 -47.39
N ASP A 357 -23.89 11.65 -48.30
CA ASP A 357 -23.65 11.25 -49.68
C ASP A 357 -23.44 12.45 -50.61
N PHE A 358 -22.49 12.28 -51.53
CA PHE A 358 -22.24 13.14 -52.68
C PHE A 358 -22.26 12.27 -53.94
N ASN A 359 -23.46 11.99 -54.43
CA ASN A 359 -23.68 11.18 -55.63
C ASN A 359 -23.17 11.86 -56.92
N SER A 360 -23.13 11.11 -58.02
CA SER A 360 -22.80 11.64 -59.35
C SER A 360 -23.65 12.85 -59.72
N ASP A 361 -23.03 13.84 -60.37
CA ASP A 361 -23.64 15.11 -60.76
C ASP A 361 -24.13 16.01 -59.59
N THR A 362 -23.81 15.68 -58.34
CA THR A 362 -24.08 16.55 -57.18
C THR A 362 -23.30 17.87 -57.31
N ALA A 363 -23.99 19.02 -57.20
CA ALA A 363 -23.35 20.34 -57.24
C ALA A 363 -22.41 20.58 -56.03
N ALA A 364 -21.47 21.51 -56.16
CA ALA A 364 -20.68 21.98 -55.02
C ALA A 364 -21.62 22.49 -53.92
N GLY A 365 -21.43 22.07 -52.68
CA GLY A 365 -22.39 22.34 -51.61
C GLY A 365 -22.39 21.27 -50.52
N TYR A 366 -23.52 21.12 -49.83
CA TYR A 366 -23.66 20.20 -48.70
C TYR A 366 -24.07 18.80 -49.15
N GLY A 367 -23.47 17.78 -48.52
CA GLY A 367 -23.87 16.39 -48.71
C GLY A 367 -25.21 16.09 -48.02
N THR A 368 -25.85 14.99 -48.41
CA THR A 368 -27.17 14.62 -47.86
C THR A 368 -27.10 13.35 -47.03
N THR A 369 -27.80 13.31 -45.90
CA THR A 369 -28.02 12.14 -45.06
C THR A 369 -29.51 11.97 -44.80
N GLY A 370 -30.09 10.80 -45.07
CA GLY A 370 -31.53 10.56 -44.92
C GLY A 370 -32.45 11.53 -45.69
N GLY A 371 -31.95 12.18 -46.74
CA GLY A 371 -32.66 13.20 -47.51
C GLY A 371 -32.53 14.65 -47.00
N THR A 372 -31.79 14.89 -45.92
CA THR A 372 -31.49 16.23 -45.37
C THR A 372 -30.02 16.58 -45.50
N ASP A 373 -29.67 17.88 -45.49
CA ASP A 373 -28.28 18.35 -45.61
C ASP A 373 -27.56 18.51 -44.26
N ASN A 374 -28.14 17.94 -43.20
CA ASN A 374 -27.70 18.12 -41.83
C ASN A 374 -28.05 16.91 -40.96
N TYR A 375 -27.39 16.81 -39.81
CA TYR A 375 -27.58 15.78 -38.80
C TYR A 375 -27.50 16.38 -37.39
N ASN A 376 -28.40 16.02 -36.48
CA ASN A 376 -28.35 16.47 -35.10
C ASN A 376 -27.68 15.42 -34.23
N ILE A 377 -26.65 15.83 -33.48
CA ILE A 377 -25.96 14.98 -32.53
C ILE A 377 -26.90 14.65 -31.36
N HIS A 378 -26.91 13.38 -30.95
CA HIS A 378 -27.72 12.87 -29.85
C HIS A 378 -27.25 13.41 -28.50
N SER A 379 -28.19 13.55 -27.56
CA SER A 379 -27.89 14.01 -26.20
C SER A 379 -26.96 13.03 -25.50
N GLY A 380 -25.87 13.53 -24.91
CA GLY A 380 -24.84 12.71 -24.27
C GLY A 380 -23.78 12.17 -25.23
N PHE A 381 -23.85 12.51 -26.52
CA PHE A 381 -22.89 12.13 -27.55
C PHE A 381 -22.23 13.35 -28.19
N VAL A 382 -21.09 13.10 -28.84
CA VAL A 382 -20.29 14.11 -29.53
C VAL A 382 -19.81 13.60 -30.87
N CYS A 383 -19.73 14.48 -31.87
CA CYS A 383 -19.02 14.19 -33.11
C CYS A 383 -17.52 14.41 -32.88
N ALA A 384 -16.70 13.37 -33.02
CA ALA A 384 -15.26 13.41 -32.69
C ALA A 384 -14.34 13.37 -33.91
N GLY A 385 -14.86 12.95 -35.06
CA GLY A 385 -14.10 12.84 -36.30
C GLY A 385 -15.01 12.56 -37.49
N PHE A 386 -14.44 12.72 -38.69
CA PHE A 386 -15.09 12.30 -39.93
C PHE A 386 -14.06 11.77 -40.94
N ILE A 387 -14.52 10.93 -41.86
CA ILE A 387 -13.75 10.44 -43.00
C ILE A 387 -14.45 10.83 -44.29
N ALA A 388 -13.68 11.19 -45.32
CA ALA A 388 -14.16 11.31 -46.70
C ALA A 388 -13.60 10.16 -47.53
N ILE A 389 -14.46 9.52 -48.32
CA ILE A 389 -14.11 8.41 -49.22
C ILE A 389 -14.67 8.73 -50.59
N GLY A 390 -13.83 8.65 -51.62
CA GLY A 390 -14.17 8.98 -53.00
C GLY A 390 -13.99 7.79 -53.93
N ASP A 391 -14.89 7.69 -54.91
CA ASP A 391 -14.84 6.72 -56.00
C ASP A 391 -14.70 7.44 -57.35
N ALA A 392 -13.77 6.94 -58.16
CA ALA A 392 -13.46 7.42 -59.50
C ALA A 392 -13.23 8.95 -59.65
N LEU A 393 -12.75 9.62 -58.60
CA LEU A 393 -12.47 11.06 -58.60
C LEU A 393 -11.44 11.44 -59.69
N THR A 394 -11.71 12.50 -60.44
CA THR A 394 -10.87 13.00 -61.55
C THR A 394 -10.06 14.23 -61.16
N GLU A 395 -10.41 14.90 -60.07
CA GLU A 395 -9.68 16.03 -59.51
C GLU A 395 -9.75 16.04 -57.97
N ALA A 396 -8.89 16.84 -57.33
CA ALA A 396 -8.90 17.01 -55.89
C ALA A 396 -10.15 17.78 -55.41
N LYS A 397 -10.81 17.24 -54.39
CA LYS A 397 -12.01 17.78 -53.75
C LYS A 397 -11.81 17.88 -52.24
N THR A 398 -12.24 18.98 -51.65
CA THR A 398 -12.09 19.27 -50.22
C THR A 398 -13.44 19.22 -49.52
N PHE A 399 -13.53 18.37 -48.51
CA PHE A 399 -14.69 18.21 -47.65
C PHE A 399 -14.43 18.91 -46.32
N THR A 400 -15.34 19.80 -45.92
CA THR A 400 -15.26 20.55 -44.67
C THR A 400 -16.46 20.22 -43.80
N ILE A 401 -16.19 19.74 -42.58
CA ILE A 401 -17.21 19.52 -41.55
C ILE A 401 -17.39 20.79 -40.72
N SER A 402 -18.65 21.12 -40.47
CA SER A 402 -19.05 22.25 -39.63
C SER A 402 -20.11 21.80 -38.61
N VAL A 403 -20.04 22.34 -37.40
CA VAL A 403 -21.06 22.17 -36.37
C VAL A 403 -21.58 23.54 -35.96
N ASP A 404 -22.88 23.75 -36.05
CA ASP A 404 -23.56 25.04 -35.78
C ASP A 404 -22.90 26.22 -36.52
N GLY A 405 -22.48 25.98 -37.77
CA GLY A 405 -21.88 26.99 -38.64
C GLY A 405 -20.40 27.27 -38.38
N LYS A 406 -19.73 26.55 -37.47
CA LYS A 406 -18.28 26.64 -37.25
C LYS A 406 -17.57 25.47 -37.92
N ASP A 407 -16.70 25.77 -38.89
CA ASP A 407 -15.82 24.78 -39.52
C ASP A 407 -14.85 24.18 -38.47
N LEU A 408 -14.79 22.85 -38.37
CA LEU A 408 -13.96 22.13 -37.39
C LEU A 408 -12.72 21.51 -38.04
N ALA A 409 -12.88 20.90 -39.21
CA ALA A 409 -11.81 20.23 -39.93
C ALA A 409 -12.10 20.19 -41.44
N SER A 410 -11.06 20.00 -42.25
CA SER A 410 -11.19 19.78 -43.69
C SER A 410 -10.22 18.73 -44.17
N VAL A 411 -10.67 17.88 -45.09
CA VAL A 411 -9.85 16.85 -45.73
C VAL A 411 -9.97 16.99 -47.24
N THR A 412 -8.86 16.72 -47.94
CA THR A 412 -8.82 16.73 -49.40
C THR A 412 -8.50 15.33 -49.89
N ILE A 413 -9.31 14.83 -50.83
CA ILE A 413 -9.15 13.52 -51.49
C ILE A 413 -9.16 13.70 -53.02
N ASP A 414 -8.53 12.77 -53.73
CA ASP A 414 -8.41 12.75 -55.19
C ASP A 414 -8.25 11.32 -55.74
N ALA A 415 -7.86 11.18 -57.00
CA ALA A 415 -7.62 9.89 -57.66
C ALA A 415 -6.50 9.04 -57.01
N THR A 416 -5.60 9.66 -56.25
CA THR A 416 -4.43 9.03 -55.62
C THR A 416 -4.60 8.81 -54.12
N ALA A 417 -5.20 9.78 -53.43
CA ALA A 417 -5.60 9.69 -52.04
C ALA A 417 -7.13 9.61 -51.99
N THR A 418 -7.67 8.41 -52.21
CA THR A 418 -9.12 8.20 -52.34
C THR A 418 -9.88 8.28 -51.02
N ASN A 419 -9.18 8.24 -49.88
CA ASN A 419 -9.77 8.39 -48.55
C ASN A 419 -8.88 9.22 -47.63
N LYS A 420 -9.52 9.98 -46.73
CA LYS A 420 -8.81 10.75 -45.70
C LYS A 420 -9.72 11.08 -44.53
N SER A 421 -9.22 10.90 -43.32
CA SER A 421 -9.92 11.20 -42.07
C SER A 421 -9.35 12.42 -41.35
N ALA A 422 -10.18 13.04 -40.54
CA ALA A 422 -9.79 14.08 -39.60
C ALA A 422 -10.50 13.89 -38.27
N TRP A 423 -9.71 13.90 -37.20
CA TRP A 423 -10.15 13.90 -35.81
C TRP A 423 -9.86 15.27 -35.19
N PHE A 424 -10.75 15.76 -34.33
CA PHE A 424 -10.66 17.13 -33.82
C PHE A 424 -10.89 17.22 -32.31
N GLU A 425 -10.27 18.25 -31.71
CA GLU A 425 -9.92 18.24 -30.28
C GLU A 425 -11.05 18.59 -29.30
N PHE A 426 -12.19 19.11 -29.79
CA PHE A 426 -13.27 19.59 -28.93
C PHE A 426 -14.56 18.80 -29.11
N PRO A 427 -15.20 18.33 -28.02
CA PRO A 427 -16.54 17.78 -28.08
C PRO A 427 -17.50 18.87 -28.58
N LYS A 428 -18.39 18.49 -29.50
CA LYS A 428 -19.47 19.35 -29.99
C LYS A 428 -20.75 18.54 -29.99
N SER A 429 -21.75 19.04 -29.28
CA SER A 429 -23.16 18.81 -29.57
C SER A 429 -23.63 19.85 -30.60
N GLY A 430 -24.74 19.58 -31.28
CA GLY A 430 -25.32 20.51 -32.25
C GLY A 430 -25.58 19.89 -33.62
N ASN A 431 -25.79 20.75 -34.62
CA ASN A 431 -26.14 20.36 -35.97
C ASN A 431 -24.89 20.26 -36.87
N VAL A 432 -24.61 19.05 -37.35
CA VAL A 432 -23.49 18.71 -38.25
C VAL A 432 -23.89 18.95 -39.70
N LYS A 433 -23.03 19.62 -40.46
CA LYS A 433 -23.11 19.73 -41.92
C LYS A 433 -21.74 19.53 -42.55
N ILE A 434 -21.68 18.83 -43.68
CA ILE A 434 -20.45 18.60 -44.45
C ILE A 434 -20.59 19.21 -45.84
N ARG A 435 -19.68 20.10 -46.23
CA ARG A 435 -19.64 20.73 -47.56
C ARG A 435 -18.48 20.22 -48.40
N CYS A 436 -18.71 20.02 -49.69
CA CYS A 436 -17.68 19.80 -50.71
C CYS A 436 -17.46 21.10 -51.50
N ASP A 437 -16.20 21.49 -51.72
CA ASP A 437 -15.81 22.70 -52.44
C ASP A 437 -16.11 22.67 -53.95
N LYS A 438 -16.24 21.47 -54.53
CA LYS A 438 -16.47 21.24 -55.96
C LYS A 438 -17.63 20.29 -56.23
N ALA A 439 -18.18 20.34 -57.44
CA ALA A 439 -19.22 19.43 -57.90
C ALA A 439 -18.66 18.03 -58.19
N MET A 440 -19.51 17.00 -58.10
CA MET A 440 -19.21 15.64 -58.56
C MET A 440 -19.49 15.53 -60.06
N GLY A 441 -18.58 14.89 -60.80
CA GLY A 441 -18.77 14.55 -62.20
C GLY A 441 -19.73 13.36 -62.41
N ALA A 442 -20.05 13.08 -63.67
CA ALA A 442 -21.03 12.05 -64.08
C ALA A 442 -20.65 10.61 -63.71
N SER A 443 -19.40 10.36 -63.31
CA SER A 443 -18.92 9.05 -62.85
C SER A 443 -18.19 9.14 -61.52
N GLU A 444 -18.22 10.30 -60.85
CA GLU A 444 -17.61 10.50 -59.55
C GLU A 444 -18.67 10.34 -58.47
N SER A 445 -18.30 9.74 -57.35
CA SER A 445 -19.08 9.82 -56.13
C SER A 445 -18.16 9.95 -54.93
N ALA A 446 -18.68 10.47 -53.84
CA ALA A 446 -18.00 10.44 -52.56
C ALA A 446 -19.03 10.32 -51.45
N TYR A 447 -18.58 9.84 -50.30
CA TYR A 447 -19.35 9.96 -49.07
C TYR A 447 -18.45 10.43 -47.94
N CYS A 448 -19.07 11.05 -46.95
CA CYS A 448 -18.43 11.38 -45.69
C CYS A 448 -19.14 10.68 -44.55
N GLU A 449 -18.42 9.96 -43.71
CA GLU A 449 -18.97 9.30 -42.54
C GLU A 449 -18.49 10.01 -41.28
N ILE A 450 -19.36 10.19 -40.27
CA ILE A 450 -19.02 10.82 -39.00
C ILE A 450 -18.96 9.79 -37.87
N SER A 451 -18.08 10.04 -36.90
CA SER A 451 -17.99 9.27 -35.65
C SER A 451 -18.71 10.03 -34.54
N GLU A 452 -19.95 9.64 -34.28
CA GLU A 452 -20.70 10.05 -33.09
C GLU A 452 -20.46 9.07 -31.95
N ILE A 453 -19.84 9.55 -30.87
CA ILE A 453 -19.38 8.72 -29.74
C ILE A 453 -19.83 9.30 -28.41
N LEU A 454 -19.90 8.47 -27.38
CA LEU A 454 -20.31 8.87 -26.03
C LEU A 454 -19.41 10.00 -25.50
N GLU A 455 -20.01 11.04 -24.93
CA GLU A 455 -19.28 12.14 -24.30
C GLU A 455 -18.61 11.64 -23.01
N MET A 456 -17.30 11.40 -23.07
CA MET A 456 -16.54 10.91 -21.92
C MET A 456 -15.05 11.20 -22.04
N MET A 457 -14.37 11.25 -20.88
CA MET A 457 -12.92 11.32 -20.78
C MET A 457 -12.36 9.97 -20.31
N PRO A 458 -11.13 9.58 -20.70
CA PRO A 458 -10.57 8.27 -20.33
C PRO A 458 -10.33 8.14 -18.82
N ALA A 459 -10.44 6.95 -18.27
CA ALA A 459 -10.02 6.59 -16.92
C ALA A 459 -8.60 5.97 -16.93
N ASN A 460 -8.03 5.69 -15.75
CA ASN A 460 -6.68 5.13 -15.66
C ASN A 460 -6.53 3.80 -16.41
N GLU A 461 -7.57 2.97 -16.37
CA GLU A 461 -7.61 1.67 -17.04
C GLU A 461 -7.54 1.80 -18.57
N ASP A 462 -8.07 2.89 -19.13
CA ASP A 462 -8.05 3.15 -20.57
C ASP A 462 -6.64 3.45 -21.07
N ALA A 463 -5.79 4.07 -20.24
CA ALA A 463 -4.38 4.25 -20.58
C ALA A 463 -3.65 2.90 -20.67
N TYR A 464 -3.99 1.96 -19.79
CA TYR A 464 -3.42 0.61 -19.83
C TYR A 464 -3.73 -0.09 -21.15
N ILE A 465 -4.98 -0.11 -21.61
CA ILE A 465 -5.33 -0.82 -22.84
C ILE A 465 -4.65 -0.19 -24.07
N VAL A 466 -4.62 1.15 -24.16
CA VAL A 466 -3.97 1.87 -25.27
C VAL A 466 -2.48 1.55 -25.34
N LEU A 467 -1.79 1.60 -24.20
CA LEU A 467 -0.34 1.38 -24.16
C LEU A 467 0.00 -0.10 -24.31
N ARG A 468 -0.74 -1.01 -23.67
CA ARG A 468 -0.51 -2.46 -23.76
C ARG A 468 -0.65 -2.97 -25.20
N MET A 469 -1.68 -2.52 -25.91
CA MET A 469 -1.95 -2.93 -27.30
C MET A 469 -1.07 -2.16 -28.30
N GLY A 470 -0.82 -0.86 -28.06
CA GLY A 470 -0.03 -0.01 -28.94
C GLY A 470 1.49 -0.25 -28.87
N SER A 471 1.99 -0.84 -27.78
CA SER A 471 3.43 -1.10 -27.57
C SER A 471 3.86 -2.54 -27.82
N ALA A 472 2.92 -3.49 -27.92
CA ALA A 472 3.23 -4.90 -28.12
C ALA A 472 4.17 -5.10 -29.31
N ASN A 473 5.36 -5.67 -29.05
CA ASN A 473 6.43 -5.75 -30.04
C ASN A 473 6.69 -7.20 -30.52
N THR A 474 7.60 -7.38 -31.49
CA THR A 474 7.92 -8.70 -32.08
C THR A 474 9.11 -9.40 -31.41
N THR A 475 9.52 -8.98 -30.22
CA THR A 475 10.70 -9.54 -29.53
C THR A 475 10.35 -10.80 -28.73
N ALA A 476 11.30 -11.26 -27.89
CA ALA A 476 11.15 -12.49 -27.11
C ALA A 476 10.12 -12.37 -25.98
N ASP A 477 9.78 -11.14 -25.59
CA ASP A 477 8.65 -10.72 -24.76
C ASP A 477 7.83 -9.66 -25.52
N ASP A 478 6.70 -9.22 -24.97
CA ASP A 478 5.86 -8.18 -25.61
C ASP A 478 6.43 -6.76 -25.46
N GLY A 479 7.58 -6.59 -24.79
CA GLY A 479 8.15 -5.28 -24.42
C GLY A 479 7.39 -4.57 -23.28
N ASP A 480 8.04 -3.58 -22.68
CA ASP A 480 7.46 -2.71 -21.64
C ASP A 480 7.74 -1.22 -21.92
N GLY A 481 7.51 -0.34 -20.94
CA GLY A 481 7.80 1.08 -21.13
C GLY A 481 9.30 1.42 -21.23
N HIS A 482 10.20 0.55 -20.75
CA HIS A 482 11.64 0.78 -20.69
C HIS A 482 12.38 0.50 -21.99
N ASP A 483 11.86 -0.38 -22.84
CA ASP A 483 12.41 -0.65 -24.18
C ASP A 483 11.68 0.14 -25.29
N THR A 484 10.54 0.76 -24.99
CA THR A 484 9.79 1.58 -25.94
C THR A 484 10.47 2.95 -26.19
N ALA A 485 11.07 3.12 -27.36
CA ALA A 485 11.83 4.33 -27.71
C ALA A 485 10.97 5.58 -27.98
N SER A 486 9.75 5.44 -28.51
CA SER A 486 8.85 6.58 -28.77
C SER A 486 7.39 6.29 -28.39
N PRO A 487 7.07 6.23 -27.08
CA PRO A 487 5.68 6.17 -26.62
C PRO A 487 4.81 7.31 -27.17
N LYS A 488 5.41 8.47 -27.43
CA LYS A 488 4.77 9.60 -28.10
C LYS A 488 4.08 9.21 -29.41
N ASN A 489 4.68 8.31 -30.20
CA ASN A 489 4.09 7.83 -31.46
C ASN A 489 2.75 7.12 -31.23
N ILE A 490 2.56 6.47 -30.07
CA ILE A 490 1.30 5.78 -29.73
C ILE A 490 0.20 6.82 -29.52
N SER A 491 0.47 7.88 -28.74
CA SER A 491 -0.49 8.99 -28.59
C SER A 491 -0.73 9.74 -29.91
N ASP A 492 0.32 10.03 -30.67
CA ASP A 492 0.20 10.75 -31.95
C ASP A 492 -0.64 9.94 -32.96
N ALA A 493 -0.47 8.62 -33.00
CA ALA A 493 -1.28 7.73 -33.82
C ALA A 493 -2.74 7.67 -33.35
N LEU A 494 -2.99 7.58 -32.03
CA LEU A 494 -4.33 7.63 -31.45
C LEU A 494 -5.06 8.90 -31.88
N TYR A 495 -4.42 10.07 -31.80
CA TYR A 495 -5.05 11.32 -32.19
C TYR A 495 -5.16 11.53 -33.70
N ARG A 496 -4.27 10.94 -34.49
CA ARG A 496 -4.31 11.02 -35.95
C ARG A 496 -5.41 10.12 -36.55
N HIS A 497 -5.59 8.93 -35.98
CA HIS A 497 -6.44 7.88 -36.57
C HIS A 497 -7.71 7.59 -35.77
N GLY A 498 -7.80 8.03 -34.51
CA GLY A 498 -8.93 7.75 -33.62
C GLY A 498 -9.07 6.27 -33.26
N MET A 499 -7.96 5.55 -33.25
CA MET A 499 -7.86 4.14 -32.89
C MET A 499 -6.49 3.83 -32.27
N ILE A 500 -6.39 2.74 -31.53
CA ILE A 500 -5.12 2.15 -31.10
C ILE A 500 -4.44 1.54 -32.32
N TYR A 501 -3.33 2.13 -32.74
CA TYR A 501 -2.53 1.65 -33.88
C TYR A 501 -1.32 0.86 -33.40
N ASN A 502 -1.13 -0.33 -33.98
CA ASN A 502 0.11 -1.08 -33.90
C ASN A 502 0.43 -1.71 -35.25
N GLY A 503 1.36 -1.12 -36.00
CA GLY A 503 1.75 -1.65 -37.31
C GLY A 503 2.57 -2.95 -37.25
N ALA A 504 3.12 -3.30 -36.09
CA ALA A 504 4.03 -4.44 -35.93
C ALA A 504 3.32 -5.74 -35.51
N ARG A 505 2.18 -5.65 -34.80
CA ARG A 505 1.45 -6.78 -34.21
C ARG A 505 -0.06 -6.63 -34.37
N SER A 506 -0.74 -7.75 -34.64
CA SER A 506 -2.20 -7.86 -34.73
C SER A 506 -2.89 -8.14 -33.40
N ALA A 507 -2.13 -8.54 -32.38
CA ALA A 507 -2.61 -8.97 -31.06
C ALA A 507 -1.44 -8.98 -30.07
N VAL A 508 -1.74 -8.87 -28.77
CA VAL A 508 -0.74 -9.19 -27.74
C VAL A 508 -0.45 -10.68 -27.74
N ARG A 509 0.74 -11.06 -27.29
CA ARG A 509 1.17 -12.46 -27.29
C ARG A 509 0.46 -13.27 -26.21
N SER A 510 0.07 -14.49 -26.56
CA SER A 510 -0.30 -15.51 -25.57
C SER A 510 0.93 -16.02 -24.84
N GLU A 511 0.94 -15.84 -23.52
CA GLU A 511 1.94 -16.42 -22.63
C GLU A 511 1.39 -17.71 -22.04
N ASP A 512 1.86 -18.85 -22.55
CA ASP A 512 1.34 -20.16 -22.14
C ASP A 512 2.20 -20.84 -21.07
N THR A 513 3.39 -20.29 -20.77
CA THR A 513 4.36 -20.97 -19.89
C THR A 513 5.14 -20.03 -18.98
N TYR A 514 5.73 -18.94 -19.51
CA TYR A 514 6.70 -18.15 -18.74
C TYR A 514 6.09 -16.82 -18.26
N ILE A 515 5.92 -16.68 -16.94
CA ILE A 515 5.28 -15.49 -16.37
C ILE A 515 6.19 -14.27 -16.46
N ASN A 516 7.50 -14.48 -16.43
CA ASN A 516 8.51 -13.42 -16.49
C ASN A 516 8.75 -12.85 -17.89
N ARG A 517 7.93 -13.26 -18.87
CA ARG A 517 7.83 -12.61 -20.19
C ARG A 517 6.63 -11.67 -20.30
N ASN A 518 5.74 -11.70 -19.31
CA ASN A 518 4.62 -10.80 -19.24
C ASN A 518 5.06 -9.44 -18.66
N PRO A 519 4.83 -8.31 -19.36
CA PRO A 519 5.33 -7.01 -18.93
C PRO A 519 4.68 -6.52 -17.64
N ILE A 520 3.41 -6.87 -17.37
CA ILE A 520 2.70 -6.45 -16.15
C ILE A 520 3.29 -7.14 -14.91
N TYR A 521 3.57 -8.44 -15.02
CA TYR A 521 4.30 -9.15 -13.99
C TYR A 521 5.69 -8.54 -13.76
N MET A 522 6.41 -8.22 -14.83
CA MET A 522 7.75 -7.65 -14.72
C MET A 522 7.76 -6.26 -14.09
N THR A 523 6.80 -5.40 -14.40
CA THR A 523 6.58 -4.14 -13.69
C THR A 523 6.34 -4.38 -12.20
N ALA A 524 5.44 -5.31 -11.84
CA ALA A 524 5.18 -5.63 -10.43
C ALA A 524 6.46 -6.10 -9.72
N ARG A 525 7.22 -6.99 -10.37
CA ARG A 525 8.49 -7.52 -9.86
C ARG A 525 9.48 -6.39 -9.63
N LYS A 526 9.69 -5.55 -10.63
CA LYS A 526 10.66 -4.44 -10.59
C LYS A 526 10.31 -3.43 -9.51
N VAL A 527 9.04 -3.01 -9.42
CA VAL A 527 8.61 -2.04 -8.41
C VAL A 527 8.86 -2.58 -7.00
N ALA A 528 8.49 -3.83 -6.74
CA ALA A 528 8.73 -4.50 -5.47
C ALA A 528 10.22 -4.71 -5.21
N HIS A 529 10.95 -5.25 -6.18
CA HIS A 529 12.39 -5.50 -6.09
C HIS A 529 13.12 -4.19 -5.78
N ASP A 530 13.05 -3.16 -6.60
CA ASP A 530 13.90 -1.97 -6.44
C ASP A 530 13.69 -1.19 -5.13
N ARG A 531 12.67 -1.57 -4.33
CA ARG A 531 12.27 -0.89 -3.11
C ARG A 531 12.23 -1.79 -1.88
N LEU A 532 12.10 -3.11 -2.05
CA LEU A 532 11.90 -4.09 -0.97
C LEU A 532 12.68 -5.37 -1.25
N ARG A 533 13.29 -5.96 -0.22
CA ARG A 533 14.00 -7.24 -0.32
C ARG A 533 13.72 -8.13 0.87
N MET A 534 13.65 -9.44 0.63
CA MET A 534 13.74 -10.42 1.71
C MET A 534 14.93 -11.33 1.45
N VAL A 535 15.81 -11.43 2.43
CA VAL A 535 16.96 -12.34 2.39
C VAL A 535 16.67 -13.54 3.28
N GLU A 536 16.77 -14.74 2.70
CA GLU A 536 16.59 -15.98 3.47
C GLU A 536 17.80 -16.29 4.35
N ARG A 537 17.56 -17.01 5.45
CA ARG A 537 18.60 -17.46 6.39
C ARG A 537 19.81 -18.11 5.71
N ALA A 538 19.60 -18.88 4.63
CA ALA A 538 20.64 -19.65 3.97
C ALA A 538 21.70 -18.74 3.32
N SER A 539 21.34 -17.51 2.96
CA SER A 539 22.26 -16.53 2.40
C SER A 539 23.16 -15.89 3.47
N LEU A 540 22.81 -15.95 4.76
CA LEU A 540 23.64 -15.38 5.84
C LEU A 540 24.86 -16.28 6.11
N LYS A 541 26.07 -15.73 5.99
CA LYS A 541 27.37 -16.40 6.14
C LYS A 541 28.23 -15.90 7.30
N GLY A 542 27.77 -14.92 8.06
CA GLY A 542 28.54 -14.42 9.18
C GLY A 542 27.91 -13.25 9.89
N TYR A 543 28.39 -13.01 11.11
CA TYR A 543 27.98 -11.93 11.98
C TYR A 543 29.13 -11.52 12.90
N GLU A 544 29.32 -10.22 13.07
CA GLU A 544 30.19 -9.66 14.11
C GLU A 544 29.65 -8.35 14.68
N VAL A 545 30.21 -7.98 15.83
CA VAL A 545 30.01 -6.67 16.44
C VAL A 545 31.36 -6.01 16.57
N SER A 546 31.53 -4.90 15.85
CA SER A 546 32.75 -4.11 15.85
C SER A 546 32.40 -2.63 15.91
N GLY A 547 33.11 -1.86 16.75
CA GLY A 547 32.84 -0.43 16.93
C GLY A 547 31.43 -0.12 17.45
N GLY A 548 30.79 -1.06 18.15
CA GLY A 548 29.41 -0.91 18.64
C GLY A 548 28.33 -1.11 17.57
N LYS A 549 28.69 -1.59 16.37
CA LYS A 549 27.79 -1.80 15.24
C LYS A 549 27.68 -3.27 14.87
N SER A 550 26.51 -3.66 14.39
CA SER A 550 26.29 -5.00 13.83
C SER A 550 26.69 -5.05 12.37
N ILE A 551 27.39 -6.13 12.01
CA ILE A 551 27.88 -6.37 10.66
C ILE A 551 27.43 -7.77 10.24
N LEU A 552 26.67 -7.85 9.16
CA LEU A 552 26.15 -9.10 8.61
C LEU A 552 26.79 -9.39 7.26
N TYR A 553 27.08 -10.67 7.01
CA TYR A 553 27.72 -11.14 5.78
C TYR A 553 26.79 -12.04 5.01
N TYR A 554 26.57 -11.76 3.73
CA TYR A 554 25.62 -12.51 2.89
C TYR A 554 26.22 -12.99 1.58
N ASP A 555 25.69 -14.10 1.06
CA ASP A 555 25.79 -14.42 -0.36
C ASP A 555 25.08 -13.34 -1.18
N ARG A 556 25.72 -12.87 -2.25
CA ARG A 556 25.13 -11.89 -3.17
C ARG A 556 24.00 -12.49 -4.00
N LYS A 557 24.18 -13.74 -4.45
CA LYS A 557 23.34 -14.38 -5.45
C LYS A 557 22.37 -15.37 -4.81
N ALA A 558 21.08 -15.24 -5.10
CA ALA A 558 20.05 -16.14 -4.60
C ALA A 558 20.34 -17.57 -5.06
N ARG A 559 20.56 -18.47 -4.09
CA ARG A 559 20.85 -19.89 -4.32
C ARG A 559 22.03 -20.13 -5.28
N GLY A 560 22.96 -19.17 -5.38
CA GLY A 560 24.14 -19.25 -6.24
C GLY A 560 23.88 -18.99 -7.73
N VAL A 561 22.69 -18.52 -8.12
CA VAL A 561 22.35 -18.23 -9.52
C VAL A 561 22.86 -16.84 -9.91
N SER A 562 23.70 -16.76 -10.94
CA SER A 562 24.40 -15.51 -11.32
C SER A 562 23.45 -14.34 -11.64
N GLY A 563 22.29 -14.65 -12.21
CA GLY A 563 21.26 -13.70 -12.59
C GLY A 563 20.22 -13.34 -11.52
N ALA A 564 20.45 -13.78 -10.28
CA ALA A 564 19.55 -13.52 -9.16
C ALA A 564 20.27 -12.71 -8.07
N ASP A 565 20.57 -11.43 -8.33
CA ASP A 565 21.25 -10.56 -7.37
C ASP A 565 20.32 -10.09 -6.25
N ILE A 566 20.50 -10.65 -5.05
CA ILE A 566 19.71 -10.28 -3.87
C ILE A 566 19.98 -8.83 -3.48
N PHE A 567 21.20 -8.33 -3.67
CA PHE A 567 21.60 -7.01 -3.18
C PHE A 567 21.74 -5.99 -4.32
N GLY A 568 21.11 -6.22 -5.47
CA GLY A 568 21.03 -5.24 -6.55
C GLY A 568 20.43 -3.92 -6.05
N GLY A 569 21.17 -2.82 -6.21
CA GLY A 569 20.80 -1.47 -5.71
C GLY A 569 21.09 -1.21 -4.23
N ILE A 570 21.62 -2.19 -3.49
CA ILE A 570 22.07 -2.09 -2.09
C ILE A 570 23.58 -2.22 -1.99
N ALA A 571 24.13 -3.31 -2.56
CA ALA A 571 25.57 -3.57 -2.63
C ALA A 571 26.18 -2.89 -3.88
N PRO A 572 27.51 -2.72 -3.92
CA PRO A 572 28.19 -2.13 -5.07
C PRO A 572 27.89 -2.89 -6.37
N SER A 573 27.69 -2.16 -7.46
CA SER A 573 27.49 -2.77 -8.79
C SER A 573 28.65 -3.68 -9.19
N GLU A 574 28.37 -4.81 -9.84
CA GLU A 574 29.43 -5.70 -10.40
C GLU A 574 30.08 -5.08 -11.64
N THR A 575 29.38 -4.14 -12.28
CA THR A 575 29.75 -3.46 -13.52
C THR A 575 30.91 -2.49 -13.30
N GLU A 576 31.86 -2.49 -14.24
CA GLU A 576 32.97 -1.55 -14.25
C GLU A 576 32.47 -0.12 -14.52
N ILE A 577 33.08 0.86 -13.86
CA ILE A 577 32.74 2.27 -14.03
C ILE A 577 33.70 2.88 -15.05
N PRO A 578 33.24 3.18 -16.29
CA PRO A 578 34.10 3.82 -17.28
C PRO A 578 34.41 5.26 -16.90
N SER A 579 35.53 5.77 -17.40
CA SER A 579 35.86 7.20 -17.30
C SER A 579 34.79 8.03 -18.01
N GLY A 580 34.28 9.08 -17.34
CA GLY A 580 33.10 9.84 -17.76
C GLY A 580 31.86 9.54 -16.92
N ASN A 581 31.83 8.41 -16.20
CA ASN A 581 30.68 7.97 -15.40
C ASN A 581 30.92 8.07 -13.88
N VAL A 582 32.01 8.70 -13.44
CA VAL A 582 32.21 8.99 -12.01
C VAL A 582 31.16 10.02 -11.55
N LYS A 583 30.44 9.69 -10.48
CA LYS A 583 29.37 10.52 -9.90
C LYS A 583 29.84 11.16 -8.60
N HIS A 584 29.41 12.39 -8.38
CA HIS A 584 29.67 13.15 -7.15
C HIS A 584 29.13 12.39 -5.91
N ASN A 585 29.85 12.45 -4.79
CA ASN A 585 29.49 11.82 -3.51
C ASN A 585 29.38 10.29 -3.48
N GLN A 586 29.73 9.60 -4.57
CA GLN A 586 29.84 8.14 -4.58
C GLN A 586 31.27 7.68 -4.29
N LYS A 587 31.42 6.53 -3.64
CA LYS A 587 32.73 5.94 -3.30
C LYS A 587 33.11 4.84 -4.30
N TYR A 588 34.33 4.90 -4.78
CA TYR A 588 34.89 3.98 -5.76
C TYR A 588 36.17 3.32 -5.25
N VAL A 589 36.55 2.22 -5.89
CA VAL A 589 37.81 1.51 -5.68
C VAL A 589 38.47 1.22 -7.02
N VAL A 590 39.80 1.36 -7.08
CA VAL A 590 40.59 0.83 -8.19
C VAL A 590 40.80 -0.65 -7.95
N SER A 591 39.89 -1.50 -8.44
CA SER A 591 39.81 -2.92 -8.05
C SER A 591 40.97 -3.76 -8.57
N SER A 592 41.51 -3.41 -9.74
CA SER A 592 42.62 -4.13 -10.37
C SER A 592 43.40 -3.22 -11.33
N GLY A 593 44.55 -3.70 -11.80
CA GLY A 593 45.45 -2.98 -12.69
C GLY A 593 46.90 -3.02 -12.22
N THR A 594 47.80 -2.31 -12.91
CA THR A 594 49.24 -2.34 -12.59
C THR A 594 49.73 -1.06 -11.88
N SER A 595 49.24 0.12 -12.26
CA SER A 595 49.85 1.39 -11.83
C SER A 595 48.87 2.37 -11.17
N GLY A 596 47.59 2.04 -11.11
CA GLY A 596 46.55 2.91 -10.55
C GLY A 596 46.09 3.98 -11.54
N ILE A 597 45.21 4.86 -11.09
CA ILE A 597 44.62 5.93 -11.91
C ILE A 597 45.07 7.30 -11.41
N THR A 598 44.93 8.32 -12.25
CA THR A 598 44.94 9.72 -11.82
C THR A 598 43.51 10.26 -11.85
N TYR A 599 43.03 10.75 -10.71
CA TYR A 599 41.70 11.32 -10.51
C TYR A 599 41.79 12.63 -9.73
N ASN A 600 41.12 13.68 -10.20
CA ASN A 600 41.11 15.02 -9.59
C ASN A 600 42.52 15.51 -9.19
N GLY A 601 43.48 15.40 -10.12
CA GLY A 601 44.88 15.82 -9.92
C GLY A 601 45.71 14.94 -8.98
N SER A 602 45.16 13.85 -8.42
CA SER A 602 45.84 12.96 -7.47
C SER A 602 45.96 11.53 -8.00
N THR A 603 47.05 10.84 -7.68
CA THR A 603 47.22 9.41 -7.99
C THR A 603 46.48 8.55 -6.98
N VAL A 604 45.65 7.62 -7.46
CA VAL A 604 44.94 6.63 -6.66
C VAL A 604 45.51 5.25 -6.99
N ALA A 605 46.16 4.62 -6.01
CA ALA A 605 46.78 3.32 -6.17
C ALA A 605 45.74 2.19 -6.30
N VAL A 606 46.15 1.07 -6.92
CA VAL A 606 45.34 -0.15 -6.97
C VAL A 606 45.01 -0.63 -5.55
N GLY A 607 43.75 -0.98 -5.30
CA GLY A 607 43.22 -1.34 -3.99
C GLY A 607 42.84 -0.17 -3.10
N SER A 608 43.13 1.08 -3.51
CA SER A 608 42.72 2.28 -2.77
C SER A 608 41.35 2.78 -3.22
N THR A 609 40.66 3.45 -2.31
CA THR A 609 39.36 4.06 -2.57
C THR A 609 39.48 5.56 -2.81
N PHE A 610 38.49 6.12 -3.50
CA PHE A 610 38.31 7.56 -3.66
C PHE A 610 36.83 7.91 -3.73
N THR A 611 36.48 9.15 -3.41
CA THR A 611 35.11 9.67 -3.54
C THR A 611 35.03 10.58 -4.75
N GLY A 612 33.96 10.45 -5.54
CA GLY A 612 33.71 11.32 -6.68
C GLY A 612 33.59 12.78 -6.25
N ALA A 613 34.46 13.64 -6.77
CA ALA A 613 34.46 15.08 -6.54
C ALA A 613 33.46 15.79 -7.47
N LYS A 614 32.98 16.96 -7.02
CA LYS A 614 32.04 17.79 -7.77
C LYS A 614 32.63 18.18 -9.14
N GLY A 615 31.86 18.04 -10.22
CA GLY A 615 32.29 18.35 -11.60
C GLY A 615 33.33 17.41 -12.23
N GLU A 616 33.93 16.49 -11.48
CA GLU A 616 35.03 15.63 -11.94
C GLU A 616 34.54 14.22 -12.30
N LYS A 617 34.15 14.04 -13.57
CA LYS A 617 33.57 12.78 -14.09
C LYS A 617 34.58 11.80 -14.68
N THR A 618 35.80 12.24 -14.96
CA THR A 618 36.82 11.48 -15.68
C THR A 618 38.02 11.14 -14.81
N PHE A 619 38.55 9.94 -15.01
CA PHE A 619 39.89 9.56 -14.55
C PHE A 619 40.75 9.15 -15.74
N THR A 620 42.07 9.18 -15.55
CA THR A 620 43.03 8.69 -16.54
C THR A 620 43.75 7.45 -16.01
N THR A 621 43.85 6.43 -16.85
CA THR A 621 44.53 5.18 -16.54
C THR A 621 46.03 5.36 -16.78
N THR A 622 46.87 4.90 -15.85
CA THR A 622 48.32 5.06 -15.96
C THR A 622 48.92 4.01 -16.89
N SER A 623 48.40 2.77 -16.86
CA SER A 623 48.87 1.65 -17.69
C SER A 623 47.82 1.12 -18.67
N GLY A 624 46.56 1.55 -18.54
CA GLY A 624 45.47 1.27 -19.48
C GLY A 624 44.65 0.02 -19.15
N ASN A 625 45.05 -0.75 -18.14
CA ASN A 625 44.37 -1.98 -17.70
C ASN A 625 43.68 -1.83 -16.33
N GLU A 626 43.66 -0.62 -15.77
CA GLU A 626 43.03 -0.37 -14.48
C GLU A 626 41.51 -0.44 -14.57
N VAL A 627 40.90 -1.15 -13.61
CA VAL A 627 39.45 -1.28 -13.48
C VAL A 627 38.98 -0.49 -12.26
N VAL A 628 37.98 0.37 -12.46
CA VAL A 628 37.31 1.12 -11.38
C VAL A 628 35.94 0.50 -11.14
N LYS A 629 35.58 0.28 -9.87
CA LYS A 629 34.27 -0.20 -9.46
C LYS A 629 33.72 0.65 -8.32
N GLU A 630 32.42 0.58 -8.09
CA GLU A 630 31.82 1.09 -6.86
C GLU A 630 32.41 0.33 -5.66
N PHE A 631 32.70 1.06 -4.58
CA PHE A 631 33.23 0.48 -3.35
C PHE A 631 32.12 0.24 -2.30
N ASP A 632 31.22 1.21 -2.18
CA ASP A 632 30.09 1.20 -1.24
C ASP A 632 28.82 1.39 -2.04
N GLY A 633 27.86 0.49 -1.88
CA GLY A 633 26.58 0.55 -2.56
C GLY A 633 25.61 1.56 -1.92
N ILE A 634 25.88 1.99 -0.69
CA ILE A 634 25.07 2.97 0.03
C ILE A 634 25.61 4.38 -0.22
N ILE A 635 24.71 5.23 -0.71
CA ILE A 635 24.87 6.66 -0.95
C ILE A 635 24.05 7.35 0.13
N GLU A 636 24.72 7.81 1.19
CA GLU A 636 24.06 8.50 2.30
C GLU A 636 23.60 9.92 1.92
N THR A 637 24.27 10.55 0.96
CA THR A 637 23.97 11.92 0.52
C THR A 637 24.01 11.99 -0.99
N ALA A 638 22.92 12.50 -1.59
CA ALA A 638 22.80 12.65 -3.03
C ALA A 638 23.93 13.50 -3.63
N GLY A 639 24.51 13.03 -4.74
CA GLY A 639 25.42 13.79 -5.59
C GLY A 639 24.69 14.56 -6.68
N GLU A 640 25.42 15.38 -7.46
CA GLU A 640 24.86 16.14 -8.59
C GLU A 640 24.08 15.22 -9.54
N ALA A 641 22.90 15.67 -9.98
CA ALA A 641 21.97 14.95 -10.85
C ALA A 641 21.57 13.56 -10.33
N GLY A 642 21.68 13.32 -9.02
CA GLY A 642 21.50 12.01 -8.40
C GLY A 642 20.53 11.99 -7.23
N PHE A 643 20.37 10.80 -6.68
CA PHE A 643 19.59 10.50 -5.49
C PHE A 643 20.49 9.84 -4.44
N ASP A 644 20.12 9.94 -3.17
CA ASP A 644 20.60 9.00 -2.16
C ASP A 644 19.92 7.63 -2.35
N ASN A 645 20.40 6.57 -1.70
CA ASN A 645 19.77 5.24 -1.74
C ASN A 645 19.86 4.54 -0.38
N ARG A 646 19.31 5.18 0.65
CA ARG A 646 19.34 4.65 2.03
C ARG A 646 18.35 3.49 2.19
N TRP A 647 18.68 2.53 3.05
CA TRP A 647 17.86 1.36 3.35
C TRP A 647 17.72 1.14 4.86
N CYS A 648 16.58 0.61 5.29
CA CYS A 648 16.40 0.05 6.63
C CYS A 648 16.09 -1.44 6.56
N MET A 649 16.21 -2.12 7.70
CA MET A 649 16.05 -3.56 7.82
C MET A 649 15.29 -3.90 9.11
N TYR A 650 14.29 -4.76 9.01
CA TYR A 650 13.77 -5.50 10.17
C TYR A 650 13.98 -7.00 9.96
N MET A 651 13.78 -7.80 11.01
CA MET A 651 13.88 -9.24 10.90
C MET A 651 12.76 -9.98 11.62
N SER A 652 12.43 -11.16 11.11
CA SER A 652 11.59 -12.14 11.80
C SER A 652 12.37 -13.42 12.03
N THR A 653 12.00 -14.19 13.05
CA THR A 653 12.60 -15.50 13.31
C THR A 653 11.53 -16.54 13.53
N THR A 654 11.85 -17.77 13.16
CA THR A 654 10.94 -18.92 13.29
C THR A 654 11.61 -20.06 14.05
N THR A 655 10.81 -20.78 14.83
CA THR A 655 11.22 -21.98 15.56
C THR A 655 11.21 -23.22 14.66
N TYR A 656 11.89 -24.30 15.08
CA TYR A 656 12.04 -25.50 14.27
C TYR A 656 12.24 -26.78 15.09
N LYS A 657 12.06 -27.92 14.43
CA LYS A 657 12.40 -29.26 14.95
C LYS A 657 13.12 -30.08 13.87
N PRO A 658 14.45 -30.28 13.97
CA PRO A 658 15.27 -30.88 12.92
C PRO A 658 15.08 -32.39 12.72
N ALA A 659 14.16 -33.04 13.44
CA ALA A 659 13.87 -34.46 13.26
C ALA A 659 13.24 -34.71 11.88
N GLU A 660 13.73 -35.71 11.14
CA GLU A 660 13.33 -35.94 9.73
C GLU A 660 11.82 -36.13 9.53
N GLY A 661 11.15 -36.77 10.49
CA GLY A 661 9.69 -37.01 10.48
C GLY A 661 8.86 -35.85 11.04
N SER A 662 9.47 -34.74 11.44
CA SER A 662 8.74 -33.58 11.94
C SER A 662 8.23 -32.70 10.79
N ALA A 663 6.97 -32.27 10.88
CA ALA A 663 6.44 -31.22 10.01
C ALA A 663 7.16 -29.87 10.23
N PHE A 664 7.75 -29.67 11.42
CA PHE A 664 8.40 -28.44 11.85
C PHE A 664 9.89 -28.35 11.51
N LYS A 665 10.41 -29.25 10.68
CA LYS A 665 11.83 -29.22 10.29
C LYS A 665 12.19 -27.99 9.47
N PRO A 666 13.47 -27.54 9.49
CA PRO A 666 13.90 -26.33 8.80
C PRO A 666 13.49 -26.29 7.33
N ASN A 667 13.79 -27.35 6.56
CA ASN A 667 13.46 -27.46 5.14
C ASN A 667 11.98 -27.78 4.86
N SER A 668 11.12 -27.76 5.87
CA SER A 668 9.67 -27.81 5.70
C SER A 668 9.08 -26.55 6.33
N TYR A 669 8.54 -26.59 7.54
CA TYR A 669 7.94 -25.42 8.19
C TYR A 669 8.78 -24.14 8.13
N GLY A 670 10.06 -24.19 8.54
CA GLY A 670 10.91 -23.01 8.66
C GLY A 670 11.11 -22.30 7.31
N ASP A 671 11.34 -23.07 6.26
CA ASP A 671 11.59 -22.56 4.92
C ASP A 671 10.31 -22.40 4.08
N ILE A 672 9.19 -23.04 4.43
CA ILE A 672 7.94 -22.96 3.65
C ILE A 672 6.99 -21.86 4.19
N MET A 673 6.91 -21.71 5.51
CA MET A 673 5.80 -20.99 6.19
C MET A 673 6.27 -19.78 7.01
N GLY A 674 7.40 -19.17 6.67
CA GLY A 674 8.05 -18.25 7.62
C GLY A 674 8.04 -16.76 7.27
N HIS A 675 7.41 -16.33 6.17
CA HIS A 675 7.26 -14.90 5.91
C HIS A 675 6.35 -14.26 6.96
N GLY A 676 6.80 -13.17 7.56
CA GLY A 676 6.02 -12.38 8.52
C GLY A 676 5.59 -13.12 9.79
N VAL A 677 6.16 -14.30 10.10
CA VAL A 677 5.83 -15.05 11.31
C VAL A 677 6.28 -14.29 12.55
N ASP A 678 5.34 -14.04 13.47
CA ASP A 678 5.64 -13.46 14.77
C ASP A 678 5.83 -14.54 15.84
N ARG A 679 7.07 -14.72 16.30
CA ARG A 679 7.39 -15.69 17.37
C ARG A 679 6.64 -15.42 18.67
N CYS A 680 6.28 -14.16 18.94
CA CYS A 680 5.65 -13.75 20.19
C CYS A 680 4.18 -14.16 20.31
N THR A 681 3.57 -14.64 19.23
CA THR A 681 2.16 -15.03 19.16
C THR A 681 2.01 -16.47 18.66
N PHE A 682 3.13 -17.12 18.35
CA PHE A 682 3.19 -18.52 17.95
C PHE A 682 2.66 -19.41 19.05
N TYR A 683 1.74 -20.32 18.69
CA TYR A 683 1.03 -21.23 19.59
C TYR A 683 0.10 -20.58 20.62
N SER A 684 -0.32 -19.34 20.39
CA SER A 684 -1.32 -18.67 21.22
C SER A 684 -2.58 -19.52 21.42
N GLN A 685 -2.93 -19.78 22.68
CA GLN A 685 -4.20 -20.42 23.02
C GLN A 685 -5.35 -19.42 22.97
N THR A 686 -5.07 -18.19 23.40
CA THR A 686 -6.03 -17.07 23.42
C THR A 686 -6.52 -16.74 22.02
N TRP A 687 -5.64 -16.61 21.04
CA TRP A 687 -6.02 -16.28 19.66
C TRP A 687 -6.65 -17.45 18.91
N THR A 688 -6.53 -18.67 19.41
CA THR A 688 -7.25 -19.80 18.83
C THR A 688 -8.57 -20.08 19.53
N ASP A 689 -8.88 -19.40 20.64
CA ASP A 689 -10.13 -19.59 21.35
C ASP A 689 -11.33 -18.99 20.60
N ILE A 690 -11.88 -19.79 19.70
CA ILE A 690 -13.10 -19.50 18.94
C ILE A 690 -14.36 -19.43 19.82
N THR A 691 -14.30 -19.62 21.14
CA THR A 691 -15.45 -19.37 22.02
C THR A 691 -15.55 -17.90 22.45
N SER A 692 -14.42 -17.18 22.45
CA SER A 692 -14.36 -15.73 22.67
C SER A 692 -14.58 -14.95 21.36
N ALA A 693 -15.16 -13.75 21.43
CA ALA A 693 -15.33 -12.90 20.26
C ALA A 693 -13.96 -12.39 19.76
N GLU A 694 -13.08 -12.03 20.68
CA GLU A 694 -11.72 -11.54 20.43
C GLU A 694 -10.85 -12.60 19.75
N GLY A 695 -10.91 -13.85 20.21
CA GLY A 695 -10.18 -14.97 19.60
C GLY A 695 -10.64 -15.26 18.17
N LYS A 696 -11.95 -15.22 17.89
CA LYS A 696 -12.48 -15.35 16.51
C LYS A 696 -11.96 -14.22 15.61
N GLU A 697 -12.02 -12.98 16.09
CA GLU A 697 -11.59 -11.79 15.36
C GLU A 697 -10.08 -11.84 15.06
N MET A 698 -9.25 -12.19 16.06
CA MET A 698 -7.81 -12.33 15.87
C MET A 698 -7.46 -13.47 14.91
N LEU A 699 -8.05 -14.67 15.07
CA LEU A 699 -7.73 -15.84 14.25
C LEU A 699 -7.95 -15.59 12.76
N GLN A 700 -9.05 -14.93 12.41
CA GLN A 700 -9.38 -14.59 11.01
C GLN A 700 -8.44 -13.55 10.42
N HIS A 701 -7.84 -12.70 11.26
CA HIS A 701 -6.98 -11.62 10.81
C HIS A 701 -5.52 -12.03 10.66
N VAL A 702 -5.00 -12.91 11.53
CA VAL A 702 -3.55 -13.19 11.64
C VAL A 702 -3.10 -14.47 10.93
N THR A 703 -4.00 -15.31 10.40
CA THR A 703 -3.61 -16.50 9.62
C THR A 703 -4.60 -16.78 8.49
N LEU A 704 -4.06 -17.24 7.35
CA LEU A 704 -4.86 -17.72 6.21
C LEU A 704 -5.63 -19.00 6.56
N ASN A 705 -5.03 -19.88 7.36
CA ASN A 705 -5.56 -21.20 7.70
C ASN A 705 -5.92 -21.21 9.19
N GLY A 706 -7.14 -20.80 9.53
CA GLY A 706 -7.65 -20.83 10.90
C GLY A 706 -7.63 -22.26 11.44
N GLY A 707 -6.95 -22.48 12.57
CA GLY A 707 -6.82 -23.81 13.17
C GLY A 707 -6.09 -23.79 14.51
N LYS A 708 -6.27 -24.87 15.28
CA LYS A 708 -5.55 -25.14 16.52
C LYS A 708 -4.49 -26.24 16.28
N PRO A 709 -3.22 -26.05 16.70
CA PRO A 709 -2.63 -24.84 17.28
C PRO A 709 -2.32 -23.75 16.24
N LEU A 710 -2.16 -22.49 16.68
CA LEU A 710 -1.75 -21.38 15.80
C LEU A 710 -0.26 -21.49 15.47
N VAL A 711 0.05 -22.13 14.36
CA VAL A 711 1.44 -22.36 13.93
C VAL A 711 1.95 -21.32 12.93
N ARG A 712 1.12 -20.36 12.56
CA ARG A 712 1.44 -19.41 11.50
C ARG A 712 0.77 -18.04 11.73
N PRO A 713 1.15 -17.34 12.82
CA PRO A 713 0.69 -15.99 13.04
C PRO A 713 1.46 -14.99 12.19
N GLU A 714 0.81 -14.42 11.18
CA GLU A 714 1.28 -13.32 10.36
C GLU A 714 0.73 -12.00 10.92
N ASN A 715 1.44 -11.43 11.89
CA ASN A 715 1.07 -10.16 12.48
C ASN A 715 2.28 -9.26 12.69
N PRO A 716 2.12 -7.94 12.54
CA PRO A 716 3.14 -6.99 12.92
C PRO A 716 3.25 -6.89 14.44
N SER A 717 4.31 -6.22 14.91
CA SER A 717 4.63 -6.13 16.33
C SER A 717 3.56 -5.38 17.13
N GLY A 718 2.93 -4.35 16.55
CA GLY A 718 1.85 -3.59 17.19
C GLY A 718 0.61 -4.40 17.59
N TYR A 719 0.47 -5.63 17.08
CA TYR A 719 -0.70 -6.48 17.30
C TYR A 719 -0.49 -7.53 18.39
N ARG A 720 0.73 -7.65 18.93
CA ARG A 720 1.10 -8.69 19.92
C ARG A 720 0.15 -8.75 21.12
N TYR A 721 -0.36 -7.63 21.56
CA TYR A 721 -1.24 -7.52 22.74
C TYR A 721 -2.64 -6.97 22.39
N ALA A 722 -3.01 -7.00 21.09
CA ALA A 722 -4.29 -6.48 20.63
C ALA A 722 -5.47 -7.13 21.36
N LEU A 723 -6.53 -6.35 21.60
CA LEU A 723 -7.74 -6.81 22.30
C LEU A 723 -7.51 -7.33 23.73
N GLY A 724 -6.42 -6.92 24.39
CA GLY A 724 -6.10 -7.35 25.76
C GLY A 724 -5.69 -8.82 25.84
N THR A 725 -5.20 -9.38 24.73
CA THR A 725 -4.72 -10.75 24.65
C THR A 725 -3.25 -10.86 25.08
N HIS A 726 -2.78 -12.09 25.30
CA HIS A 726 -1.39 -12.39 25.67
C HIS A 726 -0.89 -11.72 26.97
N THR A 727 -1.78 -11.54 27.95
CA THR A 727 -1.37 -11.22 29.32
C THR A 727 -0.49 -12.35 29.87
N PRO A 728 0.78 -12.08 30.24
CA PRO A 728 1.68 -13.15 30.66
C PRO A 728 1.23 -13.83 31.96
N PRO A 729 1.35 -15.16 32.07
CA PRO A 729 0.89 -15.89 33.25
C PRO A 729 1.76 -15.57 34.48
N ALA A 730 1.10 -15.39 35.62
CA ALA A 730 1.73 -15.02 36.87
C ALA A 730 2.32 -16.21 37.67
N GLY A 731 2.00 -17.45 37.30
CA GLY A 731 2.44 -18.64 38.02
C GLY A 731 3.89 -19.05 37.76
N THR A 732 4.32 -20.14 38.39
CA THR A 732 5.70 -20.69 38.32
C THR A 732 5.83 -21.96 37.47
N SER A 733 4.76 -22.42 36.83
CA SER A 733 4.82 -23.63 35.99
C SER A 733 3.83 -23.60 34.84
N GLY A 734 4.25 -24.10 33.68
CA GLY A 734 3.35 -24.48 32.59
C GLY A 734 3.47 -23.63 31.33
N THR A 735 4.37 -22.64 31.26
CA THR A 735 4.78 -21.91 30.03
C THR A 735 6.25 -21.50 30.16
N LEU A 736 6.94 -21.14 29.06
CA LEU A 736 8.33 -20.62 29.13
C LEU A 736 8.46 -19.40 30.06
N VAL A 737 7.41 -18.56 30.07
CA VAL A 737 7.29 -17.39 30.95
C VAL A 737 7.16 -17.83 32.40
N ALA A 738 6.17 -18.68 32.70
CA ALA A 738 5.89 -19.11 34.06
C ALA A 738 7.09 -19.84 34.68
N ASP A 739 7.74 -20.70 33.91
CA ASP A 739 8.90 -21.47 34.36
C ASP A 739 10.14 -20.59 34.63
N SER A 740 10.16 -19.35 34.11
CA SER A 740 11.22 -18.36 34.34
C SER A 740 10.92 -17.40 35.49
N ASN A 741 9.73 -17.47 36.10
CA ASN A 741 9.38 -16.67 37.29
C ASN A 741 9.96 -17.34 38.55
N THR A 742 10.48 -16.54 39.48
CA THR A 742 10.98 -17.05 40.78
C THR A 742 9.91 -17.04 41.88
N GLY A 743 8.73 -16.46 41.61
CA GLY A 743 7.58 -16.38 42.52
C GLY A 743 6.24 -16.23 41.77
N SER A 744 5.14 -16.05 42.52
CA SER A 744 3.79 -15.86 41.95
C SER A 744 3.53 -14.38 41.64
N CYS A 745 3.64 -13.93 40.40
CA CYS A 745 3.47 -12.54 39.96
C CYS A 745 2.06 -11.96 40.11
N ASP A 746 1.58 -11.80 41.34
CA ASP A 746 0.23 -11.33 41.63
C ASP A 746 0.23 -10.01 42.41
N ALA A 747 -0.59 -9.05 41.92
CA ALA A 747 -0.84 -7.77 42.57
C ALA A 747 -2.00 -7.84 43.61
N GLY A 748 -2.54 -9.03 43.91
CA GLY A 748 -3.64 -9.19 44.87
C GLY A 748 -3.41 -10.26 45.95
N GLY A 749 -3.22 -9.83 47.20
CA GLY A 749 -3.38 -10.69 48.39
C GLY A 749 -2.10 -11.20 49.08
N GLY A 750 -0.93 -11.00 48.46
CA GLY A 750 0.38 -10.97 49.12
C GLY A 750 1.22 -12.24 49.07
N ILE A 751 2.47 -12.23 48.61
CA ILE A 751 3.31 -11.20 47.96
C ILE A 751 4.33 -11.96 47.08
N PRO A 752 4.51 -11.55 45.83
CA PRO A 752 5.75 -10.89 45.40
C PRO A 752 5.49 -9.59 44.63
N SER A 753 6.19 -8.52 45.04
CA SER A 753 5.99 -7.14 44.62
C SER A 753 7.26 -6.50 44.02
N THR A 754 8.14 -7.31 43.44
CA THR A 754 9.42 -6.86 42.89
C THR A 754 9.63 -7.41 41.48
N GLU A 755 10.27 -6.62 40.61
CA GLU A 755 10.62 -7.02 39.23
C GLU A 755 11.37 -8.37 39.19
N SER A 756 12.11 -8.71 40.26
CA SER A 756 12.82 -9.99 40.39
C SER A 756 11.92 -11.22 40.45
N ASP A 757 10.74 -11.14 41.05
CA ASP A 757 9.84 -12.31 41.14
C ASP A 757 9.11 -12.58 39.82
N CYS A 758 9.08 -11.56 38.96
CA CYS A 758 8.42 -11.54 37.66
C CYS A 758 9.38 -11.50 36.49
N GLN A 759 10.56 -12.10 36.66
CA GLN A 759 11.59 -12.11 35.64
C GLN A 759 11.08 -12.68 34.32
N GLY A 760 10.28 -13.75 34.31
CA GLY A 760 9.70 -14.31 33.09
C GLY A 760 8.74 -13.36 32.38
N VAL A 761 7.90 -12.64 33.13
CA VAL A 761 6.97 -11.63 32.59
C VAL A 761 7.73 -10.45 31.98
N VAL A 762 8.74 -9.96 32.70
CA VAL A 762 9.64 -8.87 32.25
C VAL A 762 10.40 -9.30 31.00
N ASP A 763 10.98 -10.50 31.02
CA ASP A 763 11.70 -11.09 29.89
C ASP A 763 10.82 -11.27 28.66
N HIS A 764 9.55 -11.65 28.85
CA HIS A 764 8.59 -11.73 27.75
C HIS A 764 8.37 -10.36 27.13
N TYR A 765 8.06 -9.33 27.93
CA TYR A 765 7.83 -7.98 27.41
C TYR A 765 9.09 -7.39 26.75
N LYS A 766 10.29 -7.55 27.35
CA LYS A 766 11.57 -7.14 26.75
C LYS A 766 11.85 -7.86 25.42
N SER A 767 11.43 -9.11 25.30
CA SER A 767 11.58 -9.89 24.06
C SER A 767 10.53 -9.53 23.01
N CYS A 768 9.30 -9.30 23.43
CA CYS A 768 8.11 -9.20 22.60
C CYS A 768 7.56 -7.78 22.54
N GLN A 769 8.46 -6.81 22.32
CA GLN A 769 8.13 -5.40 22.22
C GLN A 769 7.17 -5.08 21.06
N ILE A 770 6.38 -4.02 21.20
CA ILE A 770 5.55 -3.48 20.13
C ILE A 770 6.25 -2.30 19.46
N TYR A 771 6.01 -2.10 18.15
CA TYR A 771 6.56 -1.00 17.35
C TYR A 771 8.09 -0.88 17.43
N VAL A 772 8.77 -2.01 17.27
CA VAL A 772 10.24 -2.06 17.26
C VAL A 772 10.77 -1.23 16.08
N PRO A 773 11.66 -0.24 16.30
CA PRO A 773 12.29 0.52 15.22
C PRO A 773 13.13 -0.35 14.29
N ASP A 774 13.16 0.01 13.02
CA ASP A 774 13.95 -0.70 12.01
C ASP A 774 15.43 -0.30 12.06
N TYR A 775 16.33 -1.24 11.78
CA TYR A 775 17.77 -1.00 11.72
C TYR A 775 18.14 -0.26 10.43
N GLN A 776 18.81 0.89 10.51
CA GLN A 776 19.30 1.57 9.32
C GLN A 776 20.63 0.96 8.82
N VAL A 777 20.75 0.78 7.51
CA VAL A 777 22.00 0.36 6.86
C VAL A 777 22.92 1.58 6.70
N GLU A 778 24.15 1.47 7.18
CA GLU A 778 25.18 2.50 7.05
C GLU A 778 26.01 2.32 5.77
N SER A 779 26.42 1.08 5.47
CA SER A 779 27.21 0.77 4.28
C SER A 779 27.02 -0.67 3.83
N ALA A 780 27.24 -0.90 2.55
CA ALA A 780 27.24 -2.22 1.94
C ALA A 780 28.45 -2.34 1.01
N THR A 781 29.37 -3.24 1.33
CA THR A 781 30.64 -3.40 0.62
C THR A 781 30.87 -4.85 0.23
N ILE A 782 31.83 -5.13 -0.67
CA ILE A 782 32.20 -6.49 -1.05
C ILE A 782 33.49 -6.90 -0.34
N THR A 783 33.48 -8.06 0.32
CA THR A 783 34.67 -8.64 0.95
C THR A 783 35.62 -9.24 -0.10
N ALA A 784 36.86 -9.51 0.29
CA ALA A 784 37.80 -10.24 -0.57
C ALA A 784 37.31 -11.65 -0.98
N SER A 785 36.39 -12.24 -0.20
CA SER A 785 35.77 -13.54 -0.51
C SER A 785 34.50 -13.43 -1.36
N GLY A 786 34.12 -12.23 -1.81
CA GLY A 786 32.93 -11.99 -2.64
C GLY A 786 31.60 -11.93 -1.86
N LEU A 787 31.63 -11.89 -0.53
CA LEU A 787 30.42 -11.74 0.29
C LEU A 787 30.01 -10.26 0.35
N VAL A 788 28.71 -10.03 0.43
CA VAL A 788 28.15 -8.70 0.75
C VAL A 788 28.27 -8.47 2.25
N LYS A 789 29.07 -7.49 2.64
CA LYS A 789 29.21 -7.02 4.02
C LYS A 789 28.29 -5.83 4.24
N VAL A 790 27.23 -6.04 5.01
CA VAL A 790 26.25 -5.00 5.38
C VAL A 790 26.53 -4.53 6.81
N THR A 791 26.86 -3.26 6.98
CA THR A 791 27.08 -2.64 8.30
C THR A 791 25.89 -1.76 8.66
N MET A 792 25.34 -1.98 9.85
CA MET A 792 24.22 -1.20 10.38
C MET A 792 24.74 0.05 11.10
N THR A 793 23.91 1.10 11.20
CA THR A 793 24.25 2.32 11.95
C THR A 793 24.42 2.05 13.45
N GLY A 794 23.71 1.04 13.97
CA GLY A 794 23.77 0.58 15.35
C GLY A 794 23.96 -0.93 15.48
N ARG A 795 23.73 -1.43 16.69
CA ARG A 795 23.78 -2.86 17.00
C ARG A 795 22.38 -3.45 17.02
N LEU A 796 22.23 -4.68 16.53
CA LEU A 796 21.01 -5.46 16.67
C LEU A 796 20.55 -5.50 18.13
N ARG A 797 19.24 -5.54 18.35
CA ARG A 797 18.64 -5.64 19.68
C ARG A 797 19.24 -6.82 20.42
N ARG A 798 19.71 -6.55 21.62
CA ARG A 798 20.51 -7.44 22.47
C ARG A 798 20.03 -7.35 23.91
N ASN A 799 20.42 -8.32 24.72
CA ASN A 799 20.20 -8.26 26.16
C ASN A 799 21.37 -7.56 26.85
N ASP A 800 21.18 -7.16 28.11
CA ASP A 800 22.21 -6.47 28.91
C ASP A 800 23.46 -7.34 29.17
N SER A 801 23.30 -8.67 29.11
CA SER A 801 24.40 -9.65 29.22
C SER A 801 25.28 -9.76 27.99
N ALA A 802 24.90 -9.13 26.86
CA ALA A 802 25.62 -9.31 25.61
C ALA A 802 27.00 -8.62 25.66
N PRO A 803 28.09 -9.31 25.30
CA PRO A 803 29.44 -8.73 25.32
C PRO A 803 29.54 -7.55 24.35
N SER A 804 30.46 -6.61 24.59
CA SER A 804 30.61 -5.39 23.78
C SER A 804 31.07 -5.63 22.34
N THR A 805 31.69 -6.77 22.06
CA THR A 805 32.18 -7.17 20.73
C THR A 805 31.92 -8.65 20.51
N VAL A 806 31.82 -9.04 19.23
CA VAL A 806 31.64 -10.43 18.79
C VAL A 806 32.50 -10.63 17.55
N ALA A 807 33.36 -11.64 17.53
CA ALA A 807 34.17 -11.95 16.36
C ALA A 807 33.40 -12.81 15.35
N ASN A 808 33.58 -12.56 14.05
CA ASN A 808 32.97 -13.35 12.96
C ASN A 808 33.63 -14.74 12.82
N SER A 809 33.38 -15.64 13.76
CA SER A 809 33.92 -17.00 13.75
C SER A 809 33.13 -17.91 14.67
N SER A 810 33.16 -19.22 14.43
CA SER A 810 32.49 -20.22 15.28
C SER A 810 32.90 -20.10 16.77
N ALA A 811 34.18 -19.88 17.05
CA ALA A 811 34.68 -19.68 18.42
C ALA A 811 34.18 -18.37 19.06
N GLY A 812 34.09 -17.30 18.26
CA GLY A 812 33.53 -16.01 18.70
C GLY A 812 32.05 -16.13 19.08
N TRP A 813 31.29 -16.85 18.28
CA TRP A 813 29.86 -17.12 18.52
C TRP A 813 29.64 -18.00 19.75
N ASP A 814 30.44 -19.06 19.93
CA ASP A 814 30.38 -19.89 21.14
C ASP A 814 30.75 -19.07 22.40
N SER A 815 31.75 -18.19 22.31
CA SER A 815 32.11 -17.29 23.41
C SER A 815 30.97 -16.33 23.78
N TYR A 816 30.29 -15.75 22.79
CA TYR A 816 29.11 -14.91 23.03
C TYR A 816 28.01 -15.67 23.78
N LEU A 817 27.69 -16.89 23.34
CA LEU A 817 26.62 -17.68 23.93
C LEU A 817 26.97 -18.26 25.31
N SER A 818 28.26 -18.30 25.67
CA SER A 818 28.68 -18.63 27.04
C SER A 818 28.39 -17.53 28.07
N THR A 819 28.21 -16.28 27.60
CA THR A 819 27.89 -15.12 28.43
C THR A 819 26.42 -14.68 28.33
N GLU A 820 25.79 -14.91 27.17
CA GLU A 820 24.45 -14.40 26.86
C GLU A 820 23.32 -15.38 27.28
N SER A 821 22.69 -15.11 28.43
CA SER A 821 21.62 -15.94 29.01
C SER A 821 20.23 -15.29 29.03
N GLY A 822 20.06 -14.10 28.47
CA GLY A 822 18.80 -13.37 28.50
C GLY A 822 17.72 -13.94 27.58
N PRO A 823 16.55 -13.27 27.49
CA PRO A 823 15.45 -13.69 26.64
C PRO A 823 15.79 -13.62 25.14
N ARG A 824 14.88 -14.06 24.26
CA ARG A 824 15.10 -14.02 22.80
C ARG A 824 15.32 -12.58 22.33
N SER A 825 16.46 -12.34 21.68
CA SER A 825 16.82 -11.07 21.05
C SER A 825 17.18 -11.32 19.58
N ASP A 826 17.24 -10.26 18.79
CA ASP A 826 17.54 -10.36 17.36
C ASP A 826 18.99 -10.83 17.16
N GLU A 827 19.91 -10.30 17.99
CA GLU A 827 21.32 -10.67 17.98
C GLU A 827 21.55 -12.13 18.39
N ASN A 828 20.95 -12.59 19.50
CA ASN A 828 21.16 -13.97 19.94
C ASN A 828 20.51 -14.99 19.00
N ALA A 829 19.45 -14.62 18.27
CA ALA A 829 18.88 -15.46 17.22
C ALA A 829 19.84 -15.65 16.05
N VAL A 830 20.43 -14.56 15.56
CA VAL A 830 21.41 -14.58 14.46
C VAL A 830 22.64 -15.42 14.82
N ILE A 831 23.18 -15.23 16.04
CA ILE A 831 24.36 -15.96 16.49
C ILE A 831 24.06 -17.46 16.73
N GLU A 832 22.92 -17.79 17.34
CA GLU A 832 22.51 -19.19 17.52
C GLU A 832 22.30 -19.89 16.17
N TYR A 833 21.72 -19.20 15.18
CA TYR A 833 21.59 -19.72 13.82
C TYR A 833 22.95 -20.00 13.17
N LEU A 834 23.88 -19.05 13.21
CA LEU A 834 25.21 -19.23 12.62
C LEU A 834 26.01 -20.33 13.31
N ARG A 835 25.87 -20.46 14.63
CA ARG A 835 26.45 -21.59 15.37
C ARG A 835 25.87 -22.94 14.94
N TRP A 836 24.56 -23.00 14.67
CA TRP A 836 23.89 -24.20 14.20
C TRP A 836 24.26 -24.55 12.75
N ASP A 837 24.23 -23.56 11.85
CA ASP A 837 24.41 -23.75 10.41
C ASP A 837 25.89 -23.87 10.01
N GLN A 838 26.77 -23.05 10.61
CA GLN A 838 28.17 -22.89 10.20
C GLN A 838 29.19 -23.19 11.31
N GLY A 839 28.73 -23.36 12.55
CA GLY A 839 29.56 -23.58 13.72
C GLY A 839 29.56 -25.04 14.19
N SER A 840 29.26 -25.23 15.46
CA SER A 840 29.30 -26.53 16.14
C SER A 840 28.12 -27.46 15.81
N GLY A 841 27.12 -26.99 15.05
CA GLY A 841 25.90 -27.78 14.78
C GLY A 841 24.94 -27.86 15.96
N THR A 842 25.20 -27.11 17.04
CA THR A 842 24.33 -27.13 18.23
C THR A 842 23.01 -26.44 17.93
N ASN A 843 21.89 -27.09 18.25
CA ASN A 843 20.56 -26.50 18.06
C ASN A 843 20.34 -25.28 18.95
N CYS A 844 19.46 -24.39 18.50
CA CYS A 844 19.11 -23.17 19.20
C CYS A 844 18.38 -23.44 20.52
N THR A 845 18.78 -22.74 21.57
CA THR A 845 18.21 -22.90 22.91
C THR A 845 16.82 -22.26 22.97
N PRO A 846 15.78 -22.94 23.48
CA PRO A 846 14.49 -22.30 23.77
C PRO A 846 14.65 -21.19 24.82
N ARG A 847 14.15 -19.99 24.53
CA ARG A 847 14.21 -18.82 25.41
C ARG A 847 12.83 -18.18 25.55
N VAL A 848 12.61 -17.44 26.64
CA VAL A 848 11.41 -16.59 26.78
C VAL A 848 11.32 -15.64 25.57
N GLY A 849 10.12 -15.59 24.98
CA GLY A 849 9.82 -14.86 23.74
C GLY A 849 9.88 -15.70 22.46
N ASP A 850 10.31 -16.97 22.50
CA ASP A 850 10.22 -17.87 21.33
C ASP A 850 8.78 -18.30 21.00
N THR A 851 7.85 -18.08 21.92
CA THR A 851 6.43 -18.43 21.82
C THR A 851 5.54 -17.39 22.47
N ALA A 852 4.23 -17.50 22.21
CA ALA A 852 3.20 -16.82 22.99
C ALA A 852 3.34 -17.13 24.50
N PRO A 853 2.96 -16.18 25.37
CA PRO A 853 3.14 -16.33 26.82
C PRO A 853 2.18 -17.37 27.44
N ASP A 854 1.08 -17.69 26.75
CA ASP A 854 0.08 -18.70 27.08
C ASP A 854 0.33 -20.04 26.35
N ALA A 855 1.46 -20.19 25.66
CA ALA A 855 1.85 -21.46 25.04
C ALA A 855 2.28 -22.47 26.12
N PRO A 856 1.64 -23.65 26.21
CA PRO A 856 1.85 -24.60 27.30
C PRO A 856 3.25 -25.24 27.24
N ASN A 857 3.96 -25.35 28.38
CA ASN A 857 5.28 -25.99 28.48
C ASN A 857 5.18 -27.49 28.84
N THR A 858 4.24 -27.92 29.69
CA THR A 858 4.22 -29.27 30.29
C THR A 858 3.06 -30.17 29.81
N GLY A 859 3.41 -31.32 29.20
CA GLY A 859 2.71 -32.60 29.41
C GLY A 859 1.23 -32.76 29.03
N GLY A 860 0.79 -32.28 27.87
CA GLY A 860 -0.54 -32.62 27.32
C GLY A 860 -0.76 -32.19 25.86
N ALA A 861 -0.12 -31.11 25.44
CA ALA A 861 0.12 -30.74 24.05
C ALA A 861 1.60 -30.31 23.96
N ASN A 862 2.44 -31.22 23.45
CA ASN A 862 3.90 -31.26 23.63
C ASN A 862 4.65 -30.02 23.12
N TRP A 863 5.28 -29.24 24.02
CA TRP A 863 6.19 -28.14 23.67
C TRP A 863 7.59 -28.31 24.25
N THR A 864 7.73 -28.63 25.54
CA THR A 864 9.03 -29.05 26.09
C THR A 864 9.48 -30.36 25.45
N GLY A 865 10.55 -30.29 24.66
CA GLY A 865 11.07 -31.41 23.88
C GLY A 865 10.56 -31.49 22.43
N PHE A 866 9.58 -30.67 22.02
CA PHE A 866 9.03 -30.68 20.65
C PHE A 866 9.74 -29.71 19.70
N MET A 867 10.02 -28.47 20.10
CA MET A 867 10.67 -27.44 19.26
C MET A 867 11.97 -26.89 19.90
N TYR A 868 12.87 -26.37 19.07
CA TYR A 868 14.06 -25.61 19.48
C TYR A 868 13.80 -24.10 19.42
N GLY A 869 14.75 -23.28 19.84
CA GLY A 869 14.57 -21.82 19.90
C GLY A 869 14.22 -21.16 18.55
N SER A 870 13.55 -20.00 18.59
CA SER A 870 13.15 -19.24 17.39
C SER A 870 14.33 -18.47 16.81
N CYS A 871 15.19 -19.18 16.09
CA CYS A 871 16.44 -18.63 15.58
C CYS A 871 16.56 -18.65 14.06
N LEU A 872 15.63 -19.20 13.27
CA LEU A 872 15.76 -19.20 11.81
C LEU A 872 15.37 -17.82 11.24
N PRO A 873 16.32 -16.95 10.81
CA PRO A 873 16.01 -15.56 10.50
C PRO A 873 15.50 -15.35 9.07
N ARG A 874 14.74 -14.28 8.88
CA ARG A 874 14.51 -13.62 7.59
C ARG A 874 14.81 -12.15 7.76
N PHE A 875 15.50 -11.57 6.79
CA PHE A 875 15.89 -10.16 6.81
C PHE A 875 15.10 -9.42 5.75
N TYR A 876 14.47 -8.32 6.14
CA TYR A 876 13.55 -7.57 5.32
C TYR A 876 14.10 -6.17 5.12
N PHE A 877 14.59 -5.86 3.93
CA PHE A 877 15.14 -4.56 3.60
C PHE A 877 14.09 -3.69 2.92
N THR A 878 13.91 -2.47 3.41
CA THR A 878 13.03 -1.45 2.82
C THR A 878 13.86 -0.24 2.42
N ARG A 879 13.75 0.18 1.16
CA ARG A 879 14.40 1.40 0.67
C ARG A 879 13.67 2.60 1.28
N LEU A 880 14.44 3.51 1.87
CA LEU A 880 13.93 4.80 2.31
C LEU A 880 13.59 5.66 1.08
N ILE A 881 12.65 6.58 1.23
CA ILE A 881 12.31 7.53 0.17
C ILE A 881 13.55 8.37 -0.14
N PRO A 882 13.99 8.40 -1.41
CA PRO A 882 15.26 8.99 -1.74
C PRO A 882 15.22 10.52 -1.63
N LYS A 883 16.28 11.08 -1.05
CA LYS A 883 16.54 12.52 -1.09
C LYS A 883 17.28 12.88 -2.37
N VAL A 884 17.11 14.13 -2.78
CA VAL A 884 17.70 14.71 -3.98
C VAL A 884 18.85 15.64 -3.62
N TYR A 885 19.68 15.97 -4.62
CA TYR A 885 20.74 16.96 -4.48
C TYR A 885 20.15 18.33 -4.15
N GLU A 886 20.71 18.98 -3.13
CA GLU A 886 20.28 20.31 -2.67
C GLU A 886 21.46 21.28 -2.79
N ASP A 887 21.31 22.31 -3.61
CA ASP A 887 22.36 23.28 -3.93
C ASP A 887 21.98 24.75 -3.62
N ASN A 888 20.90 24.93 -2.85
CA ASN A 888 20.36 26.21 -2.38
C ASN A 888 19.88 27.17 -3.49
N ASN A 889 19.53 26.65 -4.67
CA ASN A 889 18.89 27.42 -5.73
C ASN A 889 17.48 26.85 -6.06
N ASN A 890 16.68 27.61 -6.82
CA ASN A 890 15.36 27.18 -7.32
C ASN A 890 15.22 27.35 -8.84
N ILE A 891 16.34 27.42 -9.57
CA ILE A 891 16.41 27.58 -11.02
C ILE A 891 17.02 26.32 -11.60
N TYR A 892 16.28 25.62 -12.46
CA TYR A 892 16.75 24.39 -13.06
C TYR A 892 18.12 24.53 -13.76
N GLN A 893 19.03 23.64 -13.40
CA GLN A 893 20.36 23.45 -13.96
C GLN A 893 20.59 21.98 -14.30
N THR A 894 21.52 21.70 -15.22
CA THR A 894 21.84 20.32 -15.64
C THR A 894 22.39 19.43 -14.53
N GLN A 895 22.81 20.03 -13.41
CA GLN A 895 23.31 19.34 -12.21
C GLN A 895 22.22 19.10 -11.16
N ASP A 896 21.01 19.61 -11.36
CA ASP A 896 19.87 19.36 -10.48
C ASP A 896 19.33 17.96 -10.72
N THR A 897 18.81 17.35 -9.67
CA THR A 897 18.11 16.07 -9.78
C THR A 897 16.79 16.29 -10.52
N ARG A 898 16.57 15.50 -11.58
CA ARG A 898 15.31 15.55 -12.35
C ARG A 898 14.14 15.09 -11.48
N LEU A 899 13.03 15.82 -11.54
CA LEU A 899 11.77 15.36 -10.95
C LEU A 899 11.24 14.19 -11.78
N ILE A 900 10.98 13.06 -11.11
CA ILE A 900 10.44 11.85 -11.73
C ILE A 900 9.15 11.42 -11.02
N THR A 901 8.18 10.94 -11.79
CA THR A 901 6.86 10.53 -11.29
C THR A 901 6.89 9.22 -10.50
N ASP A 902 7.90 8.37 -10.73
CA ASP A 902 8.10 7.08 -10.05
C ASP A 902 7.99 7.17 -8.53
N GLU A 903 8.72 8.11 -7.94
CA GLU A 903 8.80 8.22 -6.49
C GLU A 903 7.51 8.78 -5.91
N MET A 904 6.81 9.68 -6.63
CA MET A 904 5.49 10.16 -6.20
C MET A 904 4.42 9.07 -6.26
N ALA A 905 4.40 8.26 -7.33
CA ALA A 905 3.51 7.10 -7.43
C ALA A 905 3.81 6.06 -6.34
N TYR A 906 5.08 5.89 -5.98
CA TYR A 906 5.48 5.02 -4.87
C TYR A 906 5.05 5.59 -3.50
N LEU A 907 5.19 6.90 -3.26
CA LEU A 907 4.70 7.54 -2.03
C LEU A 907 3.19 7.31 -1.82
N ASP A 908 2.42 7.38 -2.89
CA ASP A 908 0.98 7.05 -2.86
C ASP A 908 0.72 5.59 -2.47
N LEU A 909 1.50 4.64 -3.00
CA LEU A 909 1.42 3.23 -2.59
C LEU A 909 1.82 3.03 -1.13
N VAL A 910 2.88 3.69 -0.66
CA VAL A 910 3.30 3.62 0.74
C VAL A 910 2.18 4.12 1.65
N LEU A 911 1.52 5.25 1.31
CA LEU A 911 0.34 5.71 2.05
C LEU A 911 -0.77 4.65 2.09
N ARG A 912 -1.08 4.00 0.97
CA ARG A 912 -2.07 2.90 0.92
C ARG A 912 -1.69 1.75 1.83
N ALA A 913 -0.42 1.37 1.88
CA ALA A 913 0.03 0.25 2.68
C ALA A 913 0.01 0.57 4.19
N ILE A 914 0.42 1.77 4.60
CA ILE A 914 0.69 2.08 6.01
C ILE A 914 -0.49 2.74 6.75
N CYS A 915 -1.45 3.37 6.05
CA CYS A 915 -2.46 4.21 6.70
C CYS A 915 -3.30 3.46 7.75
N GLU A 916 -3.60 2.19 7.52
CA GLU A 916 -4.38 1.34 8.44
C GLU A 916 -3.62 0.97 9.74
N GLY A 917 -2.36 1.42 9.88
CA GLY A 917 -1.61 1.39 11.14
C GLY A 917 -1.81 2.61 12.04
N PHE A 918 -2.48 3.65 11.54
CA PHE A 918 -2.68 4.92 12.23
C PHE A 918 -4.17 5.17 12.51
N VAL A 919 -4.44 5.84 13.62
CA VAL A 919 -5.80 6.11 14.12
C VAL A 919 -6.42 7.26 13.34
N ASP A 920 -7.64 7.07 12.82
CA ASP A 920 -8.48 8.11 12.24
C ASP A 920 -9.12 8.96 13.34
N GLU A 921 -8.46 10.05 13.69
CA GLU A 921 -8.97 10.99 14.69
C GLU A 921 -10.22 11.75 14.27
N THR A 922 -10.32 12.08 12.98
CA THR A 922 -11.40 12.95 12.48
C THR A 922 -12.72 12.24 12.66
N SER A 923 -12.81 10.98 12.21
CA SER A 923 -14.01 10.16 12.42
C SER A 923 -14.15 9.80 13.89
N THR A 924 -13.09 9.31 14.54
CA THR A 924 -13.19 8.77 15.90
C THR A 924 -13.64 9.81 16.95
N ASN A 925 -13.13 11.05 16.88
CA ASN A 925 -13.41 12.08 17.88
C ASN A 925 -14.80 12.71 17.74
N GLN A 926 -15.31 12.82 16.51
CA GLN A 926 -16.67 13.34 16.27
C GLN A 926 -17.76 12.38 16.75
N LEU A 927 -17.46 11.08 16.83
CA LEU A 927 -18.46 10.03 16.97
C LEU A 927 -18.57 9.41 18.37
N ARG A 928 -17.59 9.66 19.26
CA ARG A 928 -17.56 9.04 20.60
C ARG A 928 -18.21 9.84 21.71
N ARG A 929 -18.24 11.16 21.59
CA ARG A 929 -18.63 12.05 22.69
C ARG A 929 -20.10 12.45 22.53
N TYR A 930 -20.92 12.16 23.54
CA TYR A 930 -22.33 12.57 23.57
C TYR A 930 -22.62 13.40 24.82
N LEU A 931 -23.60 14.31 24.73
CA LEU A 931 -24.13 14.98 25.90
C LEU A 931 -25.12 14.04 26.57
N ASN A 932 -24.82 13.57 27.78
CA ASN A 932 -25.79 12.83 28.56
C ASN A 932 -26.83 13.81 29.12
N ASN A 933 -28.06 13.72 28.61
CA ASN A 933 -29.15 14.63 28.99
C ASN A 933 -29.61 14.49 30.45
N ILE A 934 -29.24 13.40 31.13
CA ILE A 934 -29.53 13.18 32.55
C ILE A 934 -28.43 13.80 33.41
N SER A 935 -27.15 13.54 33.09
CA SER A 935 -26.02 14.03 33.89
C SER A 935 -25.62 15.48 33.53
N GLY A 936 -26.07 16.00 32.38
CA GLY A 936 -25.67 17.30 31.85
C GLY A 936 -24.21 17.38 31.43
N LYS A 937 -23.51 16.24 31.37
CA LYS A 937 -22.07 16.14 31.08
C LYS A 937 -21.84 15.46 29.76
N TYR A 938 -20.72 15.80 29.13
CA TYR A 938 -20.25 15.04 27.99
C TYR A 938 -19.62 13.72 28.47
N GLU A 939 -20.13 12.63 27.92
CA GLU A 939 -19.69 11.26 28.19
C GLU A 939 -19.19 10.61 26.90
N CYS A 940 -18.47 9.49 27.02
CA CYS A 940 -17.93 8.76 25.88
C CYS A 940 -18.60 7.39 25.75
N TYR A 941 -18.92 6.99 24.51
CA TYR A 941 -19.30 5.61 24.24
C TYR A 941 -18.12 4.66 24.46
N ASN A 942 -18.41 3.47 25.00
CA ASN A 942 -17.43 2.40 25.17
C ASN A 942 -17.24 1.62 23.85
N LYS A 943 -16.56 2.23 22.87
CA LYS A 943 -16.25 1.63 21.56
C LYS A 943 -14.74 1.57 21.33
N ARG A 944 -14.29 0.89 20.27
CA ARG A 944 -12.88 0.83 19.83
C ARG A 944 -12.56 1.99 18.88
N LEU A 945 -11.28 2.40 18.79
CA LEU A 945 -10.88 3.54 17.92
C LEU A 945 -10.91 3.04 16.47
N PHE A 946 -11.09 3.93 15.49
CA PHE A 946 -10.97 3.56 14.07
C PHE A 946 -9.57 3.84 13.56
N ASP A 947 -9.06 2.97 12.70
CA ASP A 947 -7.83 3.22 11.93
C ASP A 947 -8.20 3.82 10.56
N PHE A 948 -7.29 4.58 9.95
CA PHE A 948 -7.52 5.16 8.62
C PHE A 948 -7.63 4.07 7.56
N THR A 949 -8.74 4.07 6.82
CA THR A 949 -8.71 3.55 5.44
C THR A 949 -8.06 4.59 4.54
N TYR A 950 -7.51 4.17 3.41
CA TYR A 950 -6.89 5.10 2.47
C TYR A 950 -7.89 6.13 1.93
N GLU A 951 -9.13 5.71 1.64
CA GLU A 951 -10.18 6.59 1.15
C GLU A 951 -10.58 7.63 2.20
N ASN A 952 -10.65 7.24 3.48
CA ASN A 952 -10.97 8.18 4.56
C ASN A 952 -9.78 9.10 4.88
N LEU A 953 -8.55 8.61 4.76
CA LEU A 953 -7.35 9.44 4.89
C LEU A 953 -7.33 10.54 3.84
N PHE A 954 -7.51 10.18 2.57
CA PHE A 954 -7.57 11.16 1.49
C PHE A 954 -8.78 12.08 1.66
N ASN A 955 -9.93 11.58 2.13
CA ASN A 955 -11.10 12.42 2.33
C ASN A 955 -10.85 13.45 3.45
N ALA A 956 -10.21 13.04 4.54
CA ALA A 956 -9.81 13.92 5.63
C ALA A 956 -8.75 14.95 5.20
N ALA A 957 -7.79 14.54 4.37
CA ALA A 957 -6.68 15.39 3.92
C ALA A 957 -7.04 16.35 2.77
N ASN A 958 -7.92 15.92 1.86
CA ASN A 958 -8.09 16.51 0.54
C ASN A 958 -9.55 16.70 0.11
N SER A 959 -10.51 16.30 0.95
CA SER A 959 -11.94 16.24 0.59
C SER A 959 -12.18 15.47 -0.72
N ASN A 960 -11.40 14.40 -0.91
CA ASN A 960 -11.49 13.49 -2.04
C ASN A 960 -11.11 12.07 -1.58
N ARG A 961 -11.57 11.01 -2.23
CA ARG A 961 -11.29 9.62 -1.80
C ARG A 961 -10.00 9.03 -2.35
N TRP A 962 -9.36 9.70 -3.30
CA TRP A 962 -8.15 9.28 -3.98
C TRP A 962 -7.35 10.50 -4.45
N PRO A 963 -6.08 10.34 -4.84
CA PRO A 963 -5.31 11.41 -5.45
C PRO A 963 -5.93 11.83 -6.79
N ARG A 964 -5.94 13.13 -7.06
CA ARG A 964 -6.31 13.69 -8.37
C ARG A 964 -5.12 13.65 -9.33
N LEU A 965 -5.32 13.12 -10.54
CA LEU A 965 -4.32 13.20 -11.61
C LEU A 965 -4.21 14.59 -12.23
N VAL A 966 -5.31 15.34 -12.31
CA VAL A 966 -5.32 16.74 -12.73
C VAL A 966 -6.25 17.54 -11.82
N PRO A 967 -6.06 18.85 -11.66
CA PRO A 967 -6.96 19.67 -10.84
C PRO A 967 -8.41 19.65 -11.34
N LEU A 968 -9.36 19.90 -10.44
CA LEU A 968 -10.79 19.97 -10.80
C LEU A 968 -11.11 21.07 -11.82
N SER A 969 -10.24 22.08 -11.97
CA SER A 969 -10.36 23.10 -13.02
C SER A 969 -10.12 22.55 -14.42
N GLU A 970 -9.37 21.46 -14.54
CA GLU A 970 -9.10 20.77 -15.80
C GLU A 970 -10.10 19.64 -16.05
N ARG A 971 -10.53 18.95 -14.97
CA ARG A 971 -11.39 17.78 -15.06
C ARG A 971 -12.29 17.62 -13.84
N ILE A 972 -13.60 17.79 -14.04
CA ILE A 972 -14.60 17.88 -12.96
C ILE A 972 -15.16 16.54 -12.47
N ASP A 973 -15.10 15.47 -13.29
CA ASP A 973 -15.62 14.12 -12.99
C ASP A 973 -14.73 13.32 -12.01
N ASN A 974 -13.48 13.77 -11.77
CA ASN A 974 -12.61 13.28 -10.69
C ASN A 974 -12.45 11.73 -10.64
N PRO A 975 -11.96 11.09 -11.72
CA PRO A 975 -11.79 9.64 -11.76
C PRO A 975 -10.78 9.14 -10.72
N LYS A 976 -10.90 7.86 -10.33
CA LYS A 976 -9.93 7.19 -9.46
C LYS A 976 -8.57 7.09 -10.17
N MET A 977 -7.50 7.46 -9.46
CA MET A 977 -6.12 7.51 -9.96
C MET A 977 -5.12 7.08 -8.88
N PHE A 978 -3.85 6.82 -9.26
CA PHE A 978 -2.83 6.23 -8.37
C PHE A 978 -1.50 7.01 -8.36
N GLY A 979 -1.59 8.34 -8.19
CA GLY A 979 -0.45 9.25 -8.26
C GLY A 979 -0.29 9.91 -9.65
N PRO A 980 0.73 10.77 -9.83
CA PRO A 980 0.96 11.45 -11.11
C PRO A 980 1.57 10.51 -12.17
N LEU A 981 1.30 10.81 -13.44
CA LEU A 981 1.84 10.13 -14.63
C LEU A 981 2.80 11.07 -15.38
N PRO A 982 3.75 10.53 -16.19
CA PRO A 982 4.70 11.38 -16.92
C PRO A 982 3.95 12.23 -17.94
N MET A 983 4.52 13.35 -18.39
CA MET A 983 3.86 14.23 -19.38
C MET A 983 2.46 14.74 -18.93
N VAL A 984 2.13 14.67 -17.65
CA VAL A 984 1.11 15.51 -17.04
C VAL A 984 1.81 16.75 -16.51
N TYR A 985 1.18 17.94 -16.60
CA TYR A 985 1.80 19.13 -16.04
C TYR A 985 2.09 18.94 -14.54
N THR A 986 3.19 19.53 -14.08
CA THR A 986 3.59 19.47 -12.67
C THR A 986 2.66 20.37 -11.84
N TYR A 987 1.53 19.82 -11.41
CA TYR A 987 0.58 20.54 -10.56
C TYR A 987 1.03 20.48 -9.10
N ALA A 988 1.03 21.63 -8.41
CA ALA A 988 1.30 21.69 -6.97
C ALA A 988 0.36 20.76 -6.16
N GLU A 989 -0.84 20.52 -6.68
CA GLU A 989 -1.83 19.62 -6.08
C GLU A 989 -1.36 18.16 -6.00
N HIS A 990 -0.49 17.67 -6.91
CA HIS A 990 0.07 16.31 -6.79
C HIS A 990 0.92 16.17 -5.53
N PHE A 991 1.78 17.15 -5.27
CA PHE A 991 2.65 17.19 -4.11
C PHE A 991 1.85 17.42 -2.82
N ASN A 992 0.97 18.42 -2.85
CA ASN A 992 0.22 18.84 -1.66
C ASN A 992 -0.76 17.78 -1.17
N GLN A 993 -1.38 16.99 -2.05
CA GLN A 993 -2.29 15.91 -1.64
C GLN A 993 -1.58 14.84 -0.81
N ILE A 994 -0.38 14.45 -1.23
CA ILE A 994 0.47 13.47 -0.52
C ILE A 994 0.97 14.07 0.79
N ALA A 995 1.46 15.32 0.77
CA ALA A 995 1.94 16.02 1.95
C ALA A 995 0.85 16.18 3.03
N ARG A 996 -0.37 16.58 2.65
CA ARG A 996 -1.50 16.67 3.58
C ARG A 996 -1.86 15.31 4.17
N ALA A 997 -1.88 14.25 3.36
CA ALA A 997 -2.21 12.90 3.81
C ALA A 997 -1.19 12.34 4.80
N VAL A 998 0.12 12.39 4.49
CA VAL A 998 1.16 11.84 5.39
C VAL A 998 1.19 12.57 6.72
N ASN A 999 0.92 13.89 6.74
CA ASN A 999 0.90 14.69 7.97
C ASN A 999 -0.21 14.29 8.96
N LEU A 1000 -1.26 13.60 8.51
CA LEU A 1000 -2.31 13.04 9.39
C LEU A 1000 -1.89 11.73 10.07
N LEU A 1001 -0.86 11.06 9.58
CA LEU A 1001 -0.36 9.79 10.13
C LEU A 1001 0.58 10.05 11.31
N ASN A 1002 0.04 10.52 12.44
CA ASN A 1002 0.81 10.91 13.62
C ASN A 1002 0.31 10.28 14.93
N LYS A 1003 -0.67 9.37 14.86
CA LYS A 1003 -1.13 8.60 16.02
C LYS A 1003 -1.25 7.12 15.72
N ALA A 1004 -0.55 6.32 16.51
CA ALA A 1004 -0.66 4.88 16.48
C ALA A 1004 -1.45 4.36 17.69
N ARG A 1005 -2.01 3.18 17.53
CA ARG A 1005 -2.76 2.48 18.57
C ARG A 1005 -1.81 1.80 19.55
N LEU A 1006 -2.09 1.87 20.84
CA LEU A 1006 -1.32 1.14 21.83
C LEU A 1006 -2.24 0.23 22.64
N TYR A 1007 -2.07 -1.08 22.47
CA TYR A 1007 -2.74 -2.07 23.31
C TYR A 1007 -1.73 -2.59 24.31
N LEU A 1008 -1.65 -1.94 25.47
CA LEU A 1008 -0.92 -2.44 26.63
C LEU A 1008 -1.80 -2.33 27.86
N PRO A 1009 -1.63 -3.23 28.86
CA PRO A 1009 -2.32 -3.12 30.14
C PRO A 1009 -2.02 -1.76 30.78
N VAL A 1010 -3.09 -1.05 31.15
CA VAL A 1010 -3.00 0.20 31.92
C VAL A 1010 -3.46 -0.04 33.36
N GLU A 1011 -2.82 0.63 34.29
CA GLU A 1011 -3.17 0.65 35.70
C GLU A 1011 -3.62 2.06 36.09
N VAL A 1012 -4.66 2.11 36.91
CA VAL A 1012 -5.10 3.35 37.56
C VAL A 1012 -4.58 3.32 38.97
N GLU A 1013 -3.75 4.30 39.30
CA GLU A 1013 -3.30 4.52 40.67
C GLU A 1013 -3.99 5.77 41.22
N TRP A 1014 -4.38 5.74 42.49
CA TRP A 1014 -4.96 6.90 43.16
C TRP A 1014 -4.39 7.09 44.56
N ARG A 1015 -4.47 8.32 45.06
CA ARG A 1015 -4.20 8.67 46.45
C ARG A 1015 -5.13 9.78 46.94
N ARG A 1016 -5.24 9.91 48.26
CA ARG A 1016 -6.08 10.91 48.93
C ARG A 1016 -5.21 12.02 49.52
N HIS A 1017 -5.70 13.25 49.43
CA HIS A 1017 -5.19 14.38 50.19
C HIS A 1017 -6.30 14.89 51.11
N ASP A 1018 -6.10 14.78 52.42
CA ASP A 1018 -7.04 15.29 53.41
C ASP A 1018 -6.56 16.66 53.90
N TYR A 1019 -7.48 17.63 53.90
CA TYR A 1019 -7.28 18.99 54.35
C TYR A 1019 -8.27 19.33 55.46
N GLU A 1020 -7.84 20.21 56.36
CA GLU A 1020 -8.64 20.68 57.49
C GLU A 1020 -8.58 22.20 57.61
N GLY A 1021 -9.66 22.77 58.13
CA GLY A 1021 -9.72 24.15 58.57
C GLY A 1021 -10.61 24.23 59.80
N ASN A 1022 -10.14 24.92 60.85
CA ASN A 1022 -10.84 25.02 62.12
C ASN A 1022 -11.11 26.49 62.47
N LEU A 1023 -12.31 26.79 62.96
CA LEU A 1023 -12.69 28.10 63.47
C LEU A 1023 -13.35 27.90 64.84
N PRO A 1024 -12.83 28.50 65.92
CA PRO A 1024 -13.47 28.46 67.23
C PRO A 1024 -14.90 29.01 67.17
N VAL A 1025 -15.84 28.35 67.85
CA VAL A 1025 -17.22 28.84 67.99
C VAL A 1025 -17.24 29.88 69.12
N ASN A 1026 -17.47 31.15 68.78
CA ASN A 1026 -17.37 32.26 69.73
C ASN A 1026 -18.69 32.58 70.46
N SER A 1027 -19.83 32.05 70.01
CA SER A 1027 -21.14 32.22 70.65
C SER A 1027 -21.80 30.86 70.87
N VAL A 1028 -21.83 30.40 72.12
CA VAL A 1028 -22.45 29.14 72.53
C VAL A 1028 -23.77 29.46 73.24
N SER A 1029 -24.90 29.00 72.69
CA SER A 1029 -26.19 28.94 73.39
C SER A 1029 -26.51 27.46 73.68
N GLY A 1030 -26.09 26.95 74.84
CA GLY A 1030 -26.30 25.55 75.25
C GLY A 1030 -25.37 25.09 76.39
N ASP A 1031 -25.52 23.85 76.87
CA ASP A 1031 -24.87 23.25 78.07
C ASP A 1031 -23.34 23.07 77.99
N GLY A 1032 -22.66 23.76 77.08
CA GLY A 1032 -21.22 24.07 77.21
C GLY A 1032 -20.23 22.93 76.93
N ASP A 1033 -20.66 21.79 76.40
CA ASP A 1033 -19.77 20.68 76.03
C ASP A 1033 -20.12 20.13 74.63
N CYS A 1034 -19.14 20.18 73.72
CA CYS A 1034 -19.26 19.75 72.32
C CYS A 1034 -19.44 18.23 72.16
N VAL A 1035 -19.26 17.46 73.25
CA VAL A 1035 -19.38 16.00 73.27
C VAL A 1035 -20.79 15.53 73.65
N ASN A 1036 -21.50 16.29 74.50
CA ASN A 1036 -22.76 15.84 75.13
C ASN A 1036 -23.91 16.87 75.07
N GLY A 1037 -23.67 18.12 74.66
CA GLY A 1037 -24.66 19.20 74.63
C GLY A 1037 -25.04 19.64 73.21
N ALA A 1038 -26.21 20.29 73.07
CA ALA A 1038 -26.58 20.96 71.82
C ALA A 1038 -25.78 22.28 71.69
N VAL A 1039 -25.01 22.42 70.61
CA VAL A 1039 -24.21 23.61 70.28
C VAL A 1039 -24.74 24.24 69.01
N TRP A 1040 -25.12 25.52 69.08
CA TRP A 1040 -25.57 26.31 67.93
C TRP A 1040 -24.49 27.34 67.56
N ALA A 1041 -24.10 27.37 66.28
CA ALA A 1041 -23.18 28.36 65.73
C ALA A 1041 -23.93 29.23 64.70
N GLU A 1042 -24.66 30.22 65.19
CA GLU A 1042 -25.43 31.16 64.36
C GLU A 1042 -24.50 32.19 63.70
N ASP A 1043 -24.74 32.52 62.42
CA ASP A 1043 -24.03 33.55 61.63
C ASP A 1043 -22.49 33.43 61.55
N MET A 1044 -21.93 32.25 61.85
CA MET A 1044 -20.50 32.01 61.77
C MET A 1044 -20.07 31.50 60.38
N PRO A 1045 -18.96 32.00 59.80
CA PRO A 1045 -18.45 31.51 58.53
C PRO A 1045 -17.83 30.11 58.69
N THR A 1046 -17.93 29.28 57.65
CA THR A 1046 -17.19 28.01 57.60
C THR A 1046 -15.71 28.29 57.29
N PRO A 1047 -14.74 27.80 58.11
CA PRO A 1047 -13.33 27.99 57.80
C PRO A 1047 -12.93 27.31 56.50
N SER A 1048 -11.96 27.88 55.79
CA SER A 1048 -11.41 27.25 54.58
C SER A 1048 -10.53 26.05 54.95
N ALA A 1049 -10.87 24.87 54.43
CA ALA A 1049 -10.05 23.66 54.57
C ALA A 1049 -8.86 23.68 53.59
N MET A 1050 -7.84 24.51 53.88
CA MET A 1050 -6.63 24.64 53.05
C MET A 1050 -5.38 24.02 53.68
N THR A 1051 -5.41 23.64 54.96
CA THR A 1051 -4.26 23.03 55.62
C THR A 1051 -4.22 21.54 55.33
N LEU A 1052 -3.21 21.07 54.59
CA LEU A 1052 -3.01 19.64 54.32
C LEU A 1052 -2.64 18.91 55.63
N ILE A 1053 -3.41 17.90 56.01
CA ILE A 1053 -3.19 17.11 57.23
C ILE A 1053 -2.66 15.70 56.94
N SER A 1054 -2.97 15.13 55.76
CA SER A 1054 -2.43 13.83 55.35
C SER A 1054 -2.37 13.69 53.82
N THR A 1055 -1.42 12.88 53.36
CA THR A 1055 -1.36 12.37 51.99
C THR A 1055 -1.27 10.86 52.05
N GLY A 1056 -2.20 10.17 51.40
CA GLY A 1056 -2.18 8.71 51.30
C GLY A 1056 -1.07 8.19 50.38
N ALA A 1057 -0.70 6.93 50.55
CA ALA A 1057 0.11 6.22 49.57
C ALA A 1057 -0.66 6.02 48.26
N TRP A 1058 0.06 5.83 47.15
CA TRP A 1058 -0.55 5.38 45.91
C TRP A 1058 -1.15 3.98 46.11
N GLN A 1059 -2.34 3.77 45.56
CA GLN A 1059 -3.05 2.51 45.55
C GLN A 1059 -3.37 2.17 44.10
N THR A 1060 -2.93 1.00 43.63
CA THR A 1060 -3.27 0.46 42.31
C THR A 1060 -4.63 -0.21 42.38
N GLU A 1061 -5.50 0.06 41.42
CA GLU A 1061 -6.82 -0.58 41.36
C GLU A 1061 -6.99 -1.54 40.20
N THR A 1062 -7.59 -2.68 40.53
CA THR A 1062 -7.84 -3.79 39.61
C THR A 1062 -9.32 -3.98 39.27
N ASN A 1063 -10.23 -3.19 39.86
CA ASN A 1063 -11.68 -3.30 39.72
C ASN A 1063 -12.39 -1.93 39.61
N THR A 1064 -13.70 -1.95 39.36
CA THR A 1064 -14.56 -0.74 39.37
C THR A 1064 -14.47 0.00 40.70
N ILE A 1065 -13.98 1.25 40.67
CA ILE A 1065 -13.82 2.08 41.86
C ILE A 1065 -14.78 3.26 41.89
N VAL A 1066 -15.31 3.56 43.09
CA VAL A 1066 -15.99 4.82 43.40
C VAL A 1066 -15.08 5.63 44.33
N LEU A 1067 -14.46 6.68 43.79
CA LEU A 1067 -13.60 7.59 44.54
C LEU A 1067 -14.40 8.78 45.06
N ASN A 1068 -14.46 8.94 46.39
CA ASN A 1068 -15.21 10.01 47.03
C ASN A 1068 -14.31 11.21 47.38
N ALA A 1069 -14.41 12.28 46.59
CA ALA A 1069 -13.97 13.62 46.97
C ALA A 1069 -15.12 14.35 47.69
N TYR A 1070 -14.83 15.04 48.79
CA TYR A 1070 -15.86 15.76 49.55
C TYR A 1070 -15.33 17.00 50.24
N LYS A 1071 -16.22 17.95 50.50
CA LYS A 1071 -16.01 19.04 51.45
C LYS A 1071 -17.21 19.08 52.38
N ARG A 1072 -16.97 18.94 53.69
CA ARG A 1072 -18.03 19.01 54.70
C ARG A 1072 -17.60 19.88 55.87
N ALA A 1073 -18.55 20.59 56.46
CA ALA A 1073 -18.35 21.31 57.71
C ALA A 1073 -19.21 20.65 58.79
N LYS A 1074 -18.64 20.52 59.99
CA LYS A 1074 -19.32 20.03 61.19
C LYS A 1074 -18.87 20.84 62.39
N ILE A 1075 -19.67 20.86 63.44
CA ILE A 1075 -19.20 21.25 64.77
C ILE A 1075 -18.49 20.02 65.34
N ASP A 1076 -17.27 20.20 65.84
CA ASP A 1076 -16.44 19.13 66.41
C ASP A 1076 -15.74 19.63 67.68
N ASP A 1077 -15.25 18.70 68.50
CA ASP A 1077 -14.40 19.01 69.66
C ASP A 1077 -12.93 18.96 69.29
N LEU A 1078 -12.20 20.05 69.54
CA LEU A 1078 -10.75 20.10 69.38
C LEU A 1078 -10.11 20.53 70.70
N ASN A 1079 -9.65 19.55 71.49
CA ASN A 1079 -9.01 19.76 72.80
C ASN A 1079 -9.90 20.48 73.84
N GLY A 1080 -11.20 20.16 73.89
CA GLY A 1080 -12.15 20.76 74.84
C GLY A 1080 -12.69 22.14 74.40
N GLN A 1081 -12.59 22.46 73.11
CA GLN A 1081 -13.15 23.68 72.51
C GLN A 1081 -14.02 23.34 71.30
N CYS A 1082 -15.22 23.90 71.25
CA CYS A 1082 -16.11 23.71 70.10
C CYS A 1082 -15.57 24.50 68.92
N VAL A 1083 -15.29 23.79 67.84
CA VAL A 1083 -14.83 24.39 66.58
C VAL A 1083 -15.81 24.04 65.45
N ILE A 1084 -16.00 24.97 64.53
CA ILE A 1084 -16.47 24.61 63.20
C ILE A 1084 -15.26 24.01 62.49
N LYS A 1085 -15.30 22.70 62.27
CA LYS A 1085 -14.29 21.95 61.53
C LYS A 1085 -14.78 21.72 60.12
N THR A 1086 -14.01 22.21 59.14
CA THR A 1086 -14.21 21.90 57.73
C THR A 1086 -13.18 20.89 57.29
N GLU A 1087 -13.65 19.75 56.81
CA GLU A 1087 -12.83 18.68 56.24
C GLU A 1087 -13.00 18.70 54.72
N ARG A 1088 -11.90 18.67 53.98
CA ARG A 1088 -11.88 18.50 52.52
C ARG A 1088 -11.00 17.32 52.16
N ARG A 1089 -11.52 16.41 51.35
CA ARG A 1089 -10.77 15.31 50.72
C ARG A 1089 -10.71 15.56 49.23
N ASP A 1090 -9.48 15.70 48.74
CA ASP A 1090 -9.19 15.72 47.31
C ASP A 1090 -8.65 14.34 46.89
N ILE A 1091 -8.91 13.96 45.64
CA ILE A 1091 -8.44 12.71 45.05
C ILE A 1091 -7.47 13.07 43.93
N GLU A 1092 -6.25 12.54 44.03
CA GLU A 1092 -5.29 12.54 42.94
C GLU A 1092 -5.29 11.15 42.31
N TYR A 1093 -5.31 11.08 40.99
CA TYR A 1093 -5.22 9.84 40.23
C TYR A 1093 -4.24 10.00 39.08
N LYS A 1094 -3.58 8.91 38.71
CA LYS A 1094 -2.77 8.79 37.51
C LYS A 1094 -3.12 7.50 36.79
N ILE A 1095 -2.97 7.53 35.47
CA ILE A 1095 -3.18 6.38 34.61
C ILE A 1095 -1.87 6.17 33.87
N GLY A 1096 -1.32 4.97 33.94
CA GLY A 1096 -0.06 4.61 33.28
C GLY A 1096 -0.10 3.16 32.83
N PHE A 1097 0.93 2.69 32.13
CA PHE A 1097 1.12 1.26 31.92
C PHE A 1097 1.41 0.58 33.25
N SER A 1098 1.05 -0.70 33.37
CA SER A 1098 1.54 -1.48 34.51
C SER A 1098 3.07 -1.47 34.53
N HIS A 1099 3.66 -1.50 35.72
CA HIS A 1099 5.12 -1.41 35.89
C HIS A 1099 5.89 -2.43 35.05
N VAL A 1100 5.31 -3.59 34.76
CA VAL A 1100 5.93 -4.62 33.91
C VAL A 1100 5.62 -4.48 32.43
N ALA A 1101 4.44 -3.96 32.04
CA ALA A 1101 4.05 -3.80 30.64
C ALA A 1101 4.81 -2.69 29.92
N ASP A 1102 5.36 -1.71 30.66
CA ASP A 1102 6.25 -0.69 30.10
C ASP A 1102 7.44 -1.32 29.35
N ASN A 1103 7.94 -2.49 29.80
CA ASN A 1103 9.01 -3.22 29.11
C ASN A 1103 8.66 -3.69 27.69
N ALA A 1104 7.38 -3.67 27.31
CA ALA A 1104 6.93 -3.97 25.95
C ALA A 1104 7.20 -2.81 24.97
N LEU A 1105 7.60 -1.64 25.47
CA LEU A 1105 7.98 -0.51 24.66
C LEU A 1105 9.50 -0.54 24.41
N PRO A 1106 9.94 -0.24 23.17
CA PRO A 1106 11.31 0.15 22.87
C PRO A 1106 11.73 1.40 23.67
N ASP A 1107 13.02 1.55 23.93
CA ASP A 1107 13.55 2.64 24.75
C ASP A 1107 13.22 4.02 24.16
N GLU A 1108 13.17 4.14 22.84
CA GLU A 1108 12.77 5.35 22.13
C GLU A 1108 11.32 5.74 22.42
N LEU A 1109 10.41 4.76 22.53
CA LEU A 1109 9.00 5.02 22.83
C LEU A 1109 8.73 5.25 24.31
N LYS A 1110 9.55 4.68 25.21
CA LYS A 1110 9.49 4.99 26.65
C LYS A 1110 9.91 6.41 26.98
N ALA A 1111 10.75 7.01 26.13
CA ALA A 1111 11.27 8.36 26.33
C ALA A 1111 10.27 9.46 25.92
N LEU A 1112 9.24 9.12 25.14
CA LEU A 1112 8.13 9.99 24.73
C LEU A 1112 7.06 10.07 25.82
#